data_AF-A0A9C9GQ94-F1
#
_entry.id   AF-A0A9C9GQ94-F1
#
_cell.length_a   1.000
_cell.length_b   1.000
_cell.length_c   1.000
_cell.angle_alpha   90.00
_cell.angle_beta   90.00
_cell.angle_gamma   90.00
#
_symmetry.space_group_name_H-M   'P 1'
#
loop_
_entity.id
_entity.type
_entity.pdbx_description
1 polymer ?
#
loop_
_entity_poly.entity_id
_entity_poly.type
_entity_poly.pdbx_seq_one_letter_code
_entity_poly.pdbx_strand_id
1 'polypeptide(L)'
;MNIKKITNNNDGSFQNSRMPEALSEEYIRIDERTLPDLLNAMRSHAENINFYDLDGTKSGNWLSLLLSNEAILLSAAIPININELKRLFLVKKSQGLRQAISETWRHIHWINHWMSYESIIKSQEGAILFVKVKEMLETSLISVAADIYNLAKVYDKQDIKDRYDIHNFNAVWDINNRIVSRETLKIYKTRQQKEERLSAIFNSIVNVLVFMSSESGKAFEVNIKKQVHHPASAMILAFLNAYRLSQNKTNQFTERMLEYYYTKIQRNRAITGKGDKVYLECKLNPVSDSVLIPGGTQFSAGKTQDLRDILYETLGDTLITGAKLVSLKTLFLQRHLLISPENLSQSVTRIKLSDVMDHLNKNSEVPHSLFGYDDGASGYSIGVDSDIGMAISSRLLKLKEGQRRIDLEFSVEDKHLESIVADNATKSIAISISEKIKIEDISSELTELALLFFKNFLKYLDPDENMEKLKNDLISVFNKKALDIFIKNNINKVLKLLYKCTIFELLIKAETEYSFSMIYKKFLCRYMFNVDELSKNKRDSIIEAAKRSLLANSKAGKHKQQDFLRVIKELNMSSQGVLFHYFSNAFLFKITSKTGWYEVSKYEIRHIKKRPGFTLGFDINKDVPPIIDYDREIHGGKHQQGAPILSICINSAADIYPYSYIQPFSITGIKLNVKVKGYKNVTIHNDHGLVDRSKPFLPFGPMPAQGASCYIGGLEYAEKNITKISLNVSWKNLPINYGGMVAYYEEYDSNLNDDNFNVRISLSSKGGWYPHNEDQQQISRLFSQDNDTGILKKTKRFNINTRGQYPVLTEQLDESEFNDLNNIRNGYIKLSLSTAEIVFGHKIYPEIISEVLTRNSKNKKQVSLPVKPYTPEIDSLSVDYCAEEFINIDSSRLKTARCYNVNAGSVSHMSVSKPASVIYYLTPP
;
A
#
# COMPACT_ATOMS: atom_id res chain seq x y z
N MET A 1 -33.64 -44.42 1.08
CA MET A 1 -32.74 -43.45 1.76
C MET A 1 -31.37 -43.53 1.11
N ASN A 2 -30.85 -42.41 0.63
CA ASN A 2 -29.65 -42.35 -0.21
C ASN A 2 -28.42 -42.08 0.67
N ILE A 3 -27.62 -43.13 0.93
CA ILE A 3 -26.52 -43.14 1.92
C ILE A 3 -25.41 -42.12 1.61
N LYS A 4 -25.30 -41.64 0.36
CA LYS A 4 -24.29 -40.64 -0.05
C LYS A 4 -24.52 -39.21 0.48
N LYS A 5 -25.70 -38.87 1.00
CA LYS A 5 -25.98 -37.49 1.47
C LYS A 5 -25.57 -37.23 2.93
N ILE A 6 -25.20 -38.27 3.70
CA ILE A 6 -24.92 -38.12 5.15
C ILE A 6 -23.43 -37.90 5.44
N THR A 7 -22.52 -38.22 4.51
CA THR A 7 -21.07 -38.23 4.80
C THR A 7 -20.30 -36.97 4.43
N ASN A 8 -20.91 -35.92 3.85
CA ASN A 8 -20.16 -34.87 3.14
C ASN A 8 -20.40 -33.41 3.59
N ASN A 9 -20.99 -33.15 4.76
CA ASN A 9 -21.34 -31.78 5.17
C ASN A 9 -20.64 -31.26 6.45
N ASN A 10 -19.60 -31.93 6.95
CA ASN A 10 -18.88 -31.46 8.14
C ASN A 10 -17.56 -30.77 7.75
N ASP A 11 -17.65 -29.52 7.30
CA ASP A 11 -16.53 -28.62 6.94
C ASP A 11 -15.82 -28.04 8.18
N GLY A 12 -15.59 -28.88 9.20
CA GLY A 12 -14.92 -28.49 10.42
C GLY A 12 -13.40 -28.41 10.25
N SER A 13 -12.79 -27.29 10.67
CA SER A 13 -11.32 -27.13 10.68
C SER A 13 -10.67 -28.06 11.71
N PHE A 14 -11.36 -28.35 12.81
CA PHE A 14 -10.92 -29.27 13.86
C PHE A 14 -11.43 -30.70 13.62
N GLN A 15 -10.63 -31.70 14.01
CA GLN A 15 -10.95 -33.11 13.81
C GLN A 15 -12.27 -33.53 14.47
N ASN A 16 -12.53 -33.04 15.68
CA ASN A 16 -13.75 -33.35 16.43
C ASN A 16 -15.01 -32.78 15.74
N SER A 17 -14.85 -31.69 15.00
CA SER A 17 -15.91 -31.04 14.22
C SER A 17 -16.24 -31.77 12.92
N ARG A 18 -15.44 -32.79 12.54
CA ARG A 18 -15.64 -33.63 11.34
C ARG A 18 -16.27 -34.98 11.65
N MET A 19 -16.46 -35.34 12.93
CA MET A 19 -17.04 -36.62 13.31
C MET A 19 -18.53 -36.66 12.95
N PRO A 20 -19.00 -37.61 12.13
CA PRO A 20 -20.41 -37.76 11.82
C PRO A 20 -21.22 -38.02 13.09
N GLU A 21 -22.38 -37.36 13.22
CA GLU A 21 -23.28 -37.54 14.38
C GLU A 21 -23.71 -39.00 14.56
N ALA A 22 -23.85 -39.75 13.46
CA ALA A 22 -24.14 -41.19 13.46
C ALA A 22 -23.05 -42.07 14.11
N LEU A 23 -21.83 -41.55 14.29
CA LEU A 23 -20.73 -42.22 14.98
C LEU A 23 -20.55 -41.71 16.41
N SER A 24 -21.39 -40.78 16.88
CA SER A 24 -21.39 -40.34 18.27
C SER A 24 -21.75 -41.51 19.19
N GLU A 25 -21.05 -41.61 20.32
CA GLU A 25 -21.35 -42.59 21.38
C GLU A 25 -22.75 -42.40 21.97
N GLU A 26 -23.30 -41.18 21.86
CA GLU A 26 -24.64 -40.85 22.34
C GLU A 26 -25.73 -40.96 21.26
N TYR A 27 -25.39 -41.38 20.03
CA TYR A 27 -26.33 -41.36 18.89
C TYR A 27 -27.61 -42.19 19.14
N ILE A 28 -27.46 -43.34 19.80
CA ILE A 28 -28.57 -44.19 20.24
C ILE A 28 -28.34 -44.54 21.71
N ARG A 29 -29.32 -44.21 22.56
CA ARG A 29 -29.40 -44.68 23.94
C ARG A 29 -30.49 -45.75 24.03
N ILE A 30 -30.17 -46.90 24.61
CA ILE A 30 -31.13 -48.02 24.74
C ILE A 30 -32.23 -47.67 25.77
N ASP A 31 -31.87 -46.93 26.81
CA ASP A 31 -32.82 -46.40 27.78
C ASP A 31 -32.67 -44.89 27.92
N GLU A 32 -33.58 -44.17 27.26
CA GLU A 32 -33.64 -42.69 27.19
C GLU A 32 -34.39 -42.05 28.36
N ARG A 33 -35.01 -42.85 29.25
CA ARG A 33 -35.90 -42.33 30.30
C ARG A 33 -35.12 -41.48 31.29
N THR A 34 -35.57 -40.25 31.48
CA THR A 34 -35.06 -39.37 32.53
C THR A 34 -35.58 -39.79 33.90
N LEU A 35 -35.00 -39.24 34.98
CA LEU A 35 -35.51 -39.50 36.33
C LEU A 35 -37.00 -39.08 36.48
N PRO A 36 -37.45 -37.92 35.96
CA PRO A 36 -38.87 -37.61 35.87
C PRO A 36 -39.71 -38.65 35.13
N ASP A 37 -39.21 -39.22 34.02
CA ASP A 37 -39.94 -40.25 33.27
C ASP A 37 -40.11 -41.54 34.08
N LEU A 38 -39.05 -41.96 34.79
CA LEU A 38 -39.09 -43.12 35.68
C LEU A 38 -40.05 -42.91 36.86
N LEU A 39 -40.06 -41.71 37.45
CA LEU A 39 -40.99 -41.34 38.50
C LEU A 39 -42.44 -41.33 38.02
N ASN A 40 -42.71 -40.82 36.82
CA ASN A 40 -44.03 -40.84 36.23
C ASN A 40 -44.50 -42.26 35.89
N ALA A 41 -43.63 -43.09 35.33
CA ALA A 41 -43.94 -44.49 35.07
C ALA A 41 -44.32 -45.23 36.37
N MET A 42 -43.56 -44.98 37.44
CA MET A 42 -43.86 -45.53 38.76
C MET A 42 -45.19 -45.01 39.32
N ARG A 43 -45.49 -43.72 39.15
CA ARG A 43 -46.75 -43.09 39.54
C ARG A 43 -47.96 -43.75 38.86
N SER A 44 -47.90 -43.91 37.55
CA SER A 44 -48.95 -44.57 36.77
C SER A 44 -49.16 -46.03 37.16
N HIS A 45 -48.08 -46.74 37.53
CA HIS A 45 -48.21 -48.10 38.06
C HIS A 45 -48.83 -48.12 39.46
N ALA A 46 -48.41 -47.22 40.36
CA ALA A 46 -48.89 -47.18 41.74
C ALA A 46 -50.39 -46.89 41.87
N GLU A 47 -50.98 -46.16 40.91
CA GLU A 47 -52.42 -45.92 40.84
C GLU A 47 -53.24 -47.22 40.73
N ASN A 48 -52.67 -48.23 40.07
CA ASN A 48 -53.31 -49.52 39.82
C ASN A 48 -53.05 -50.56 40.91
N ILE A 49 -52.19 -50.25 41.88
CA ILE A 49 -51.87 -51.14 43.00
C ILE A 49 -52.73 -50.71 44.19
N ASN A 50 -53.75 -51.51 44.51
CA ASN A 50 -54.61 -51.27 45.66
C ASN A 50 -53.97 -51.81 46.94
N PHE A 51 -54.21 -51.16 48.07
CA PHE A 51 -54.00 -51.79 49.38
C PHE A 51 -55.34 -52.01 50.07
N TYR A 52 -55.38 -53.06 50.87
CA TYR A 52 -56.56 -53.49 51.62
C TYR A 52 -56.29 -53.27 53.10
N ASP A 53 -57.31 -52.84 53.84
CA ASP A 53 -57.24 -52.79 55.30
C ASP A 53 -57.26 -54.21 55.91
N LEU A 54 -57.19 -54.28 57.24
CA LEU A 54 -57.18 -55.53 57.99
C LEU A 54 -58.49 -56.33 57.84
N ASP A 55 -59.57 -55.67 57.42
CA ASP A 55 -60.88 -56.28 57.17
C ASP A 55 -61.02 -56.74 55.70
N GLY A 56 -59.96 -56.61 54.90
CA GLY A 56 -59.93 -57.02 53.49
C GLY A 56 -60.68 -56.06 52.56
N THR A 57 -61.08 -54.88 53.04
CA THR A 57 -61.74 -53.86 52.22
C THR A 57 -60.70 -52.94 51.57
N LYS A 58 -60.97 -52.53 50.32
CA LYS A 58 -60.05 -51.66 49.56
C LYS A 58 -59.96 -50.30 50.26
N SER A 59 -58.79 -50.01 50.82
CA SER A 59 -58.53 -48.80 51.63
C SER A 59 -57.72 -47.73 50.87
N GLY A 60 -57.49 -47.93 49.56
CA GLY A 60 -56.85 -46.94 48.69
C GLY A 60 -55.90 -47.57 47.69
N ASN A 61 -54.97 -46.76 47.19
CA ASN A 61 -53.89 -47.19 46.30
C ASN A 61 -52.54 -46.56 46.68
N TRP A 62 -51.46 -47.15 46.17
CA TRP A 62 -50.09 -46.73 46.48
C TRP A 62 -49.72 -45.35 45.91
N LEU A 63 -50.55 -44.77 45.05
CA LEU A 63 -50.36 -43.41 44.54
C LEU A 63 -50.31 -42.38 45.67
N SER A 64 -51.13 -42.54 46.71
CA SER A 64 -51.16 -41.65 47.88
C SER A 64 -49.79 -41.53 48.58
N LEU A 65 -49.04 -42.63 48.68
CA LEU A 65 -47.70 -42.65 49.25
C LEU A 65 -46.71 -41.86 48.38
N LEU A 66 -46.78 -42.02 47.06
CA LEU A 66 -45.89 -41.31 46.12
C LEU A 66 -46.20 -39.82 46.07
N LEU A 67 -47.48 -39.45 46.08
CA LEU A 67 -47.90 -38.06 46.03
C LEU A 67 -47.59 -37.29 47.31
N SER A 68 -47.24 -37.94 48.43
CA SER A 68 -46.76 -37.27 49.64
C SER A 68 -45.41 -36.54 49.46
N ASN A 69 -44.71 -36.77 48.34
CA ASN A 69 -43.44 -36.13 48.03
C ASN A 69 -43.58 -35.12 46.88
N GLU A 70 -43.19 -33.88 47.17
CA GLU A 70 -43.21 -32.76 46.22
C GLU A 70 -42.45 -33.04 44.91
N ALA A 71 -41.30 -33.72 44.95
CA ALA A 71 -40.52 -34.05 43.75
C ALA A 71 -41.33 -34.92 42.78
N ILE A 72 -42.17 -35.82 43.31
CA ILE A 72 -43.00 -36.70 42.48
C ILE A 72 -44.15 -35.89 41.87
N LEU A 73 -44.77 -34.97 42.61
CA LEU A 73 -45.77 -34.06 42.07
C LEU A 73 -45.21 -33.14 40.96
N LEU A 74 -44.01 -32.59 41.16
CA LEU A 74 -43.33 -31.76 40.16
C LEU A 74 -42.99 -32.56 38.90
N SER A 75 -42.54 -33.82 39.08
CA SER A 75 -42.25 -34.71 37.96
C SER A 75 -43.45 -34.93 37.04
N ALA A 76 -44.69 -34.85 37.54
CA ALA A 76 -45.90 -35.03 36.74
C ALA A 76 -46.04 -34.08 35.54
N ALA A 77 -45.52 -32.86 35.65
CA ALA A 77 -45.63 -31.83 34.63
C ALA A 77 -44.43 -31.78 33.68
N ILE A 78 -43.30 -32.41 34.03
CA ILE A 78 -42.05 -32.31 33.26
C ILE A 78 -42.18 -32.95 31.87
N PRO A 79 -42.68 -34.20 31.70
CA PRO A 79 -42.67 -34.90 30.40
C PRO A 79 -43.76 -34.45 29.43
N ILE A 80 -44.40 -33.28 29.63
CA ILE A 80 -45.46 -32.80 28.75
C ILE A 80 -44.88 -32.53 27.34
N ASN A 81 -45.18 -33.42 26.40
CA ASN A 81 -44.77 -33.28 25.01
C ASN A 81 -45.75 -32.39 24.23
N ILE A 82 -45.39 -31.12 24.07
CA ILE A 82 -46.21 -30.11 23.39
C ILE A 82 -46.55 -30.50 21.94
N ASN A 83 -45.61 -31.12 21.24
CA ASN A 83 -45.79 -31.52 19.84
C ASN A 83 -46.82 -32.64 19.74
N GLU A 84 -46.77 -33.60 20.67
CA GLU A 84 -47.76 -34.66 20.74
C GLU A 84 -49.14 -34.12 21.12
N LEU A 85 -49.24 -33.22 22.10
CA LEU A 85 -50.52 -32.60 22.47
C LEU A 85 -51.15 -31.85 21.28
N LYS A 86 -50.37 -31.04 20.57
CA LYS A 86 -50.83 -30.33 19.36
C LYS A 86 -51.27 -31.31 18.27
N ARG A 87 -50.51 -32.38 18.03
CA ARG A 87 -50.85 -33.43 17.07
C ARG A 87 -52.18 -34.11 17.44
N LEU A 88 -52.33 -34.53 18.70
CA LEU A 88 -53.54 -35.19 19.20
C LEU A 88 -54.76 -34.26 19.09
N PHE A 89 -54.63 -32.99 19.45
CA PHE A 89 -55.71 -32.01 19.30
C PHE A 89 -56.13 -31.85 17.84
N LEU A 90 -55.19 -31.74 16.89
CA LEU A 90 -55.51 -31.64 15.47
C LEU A 90 -56.25 -32.90 14.98
N VAL A 91 -55.83 -34.09 15.41
CA VAL A 91 -56.52 -35.36 15.11
C VAL A 91 -57.93 -35.40 15.71
N LYS A 92 -58.12 -34.96 16.95
CA LYS A 92 -59.44 -34.90 17.59
C LYS A 92 -60.34 -33.84 16.95
N LYS A 93 -59.77 -32.71 16.52
CA LYS A 93 -60.48 -31.65 15.79
C LYS A 93 -60.98 -32.14 14.43
N SER A 94 -60.20 -32.94 13.70
CA SER A 94 -60.66 -33.55 12.44
C SER A 94 -61.76 -34.60 12.64
N GLN A 95 -61.83 -35.24 13.81
CA GLN A 95 -62.90 -36.20 14.17
C GLN A 95 -64.23 -35.51 14.55
N GLY A 96 -64.20 -34.22 14.88
CA GLY A 96 -65.38 -33.41 15.19
C GLY A 96 -65.19 -32.49 16.40
N LEU A 97 -66.04 -31.45 16.50
CA LEU A 97 -65.98 -30.50 17.62
C LEU A 97 -66.19 -31.16 18.99
N ARG A 98 -67.06 -32.18 19.08
CA ARG A 98 -67.31 -32.89 20.33
C ARG A 98 -66.05 -33.59 20.86
N GLN A 99 -65.30 -34.25 19.98
CA GLN A 99 -64.06 -34.94 20.31
C GLN A 99 -62.97 -33.95 20.73
N ALA A 100 -62.85 -32.81 20.03
CA ALA A 100 -61.90 -31.76 20.40
C ALA A 100 -62.27 -31.06 21.72
N ILE A 101 -63.57 -30.85 22.01
CA ILE A 101 -64.05 -30.31 23.28
C ILE A 101 -63.70 -31.27 24.42
N SER A 102 -63.98 -32.56 24.27
CA SER A 102 -63.65 -33.59 25.27
C SER A 102 -62.15 -33.69 25.52
N GLU A 103 -61.33 -33.69 24.46
CA GLU A 103 -59.86 -33.71 24.59
C GLU A 103 -59.36 -32.47 25.34
N THR A 104 -59.87 -31.29 24.99
CA THR A 104 -59.43 -30.04 25.62
C THR A 104 -59.90 -29.95 27.08
N TRP A 105 -61.08 -30.48 27.40
CA TRP A 105 -61.57 -30.58 28.78
C TRP A 105 -60.70 -31.50 29.66
N ARG A 106 -60.17 -32.60 29.10
CA ARG A 106 -59.26 -33.50 29.84
C ARG A 106 -58.04 -32.75 30.36
N HIS A 107 -57.49 -31.82 29.60
CA HIS A 107 -56.34 -31.01 30.02
C HIS A 107 -56.70 -30.03 31.15
N ILE A 108 -57.90 -29.45 31.12
CA ILE A 108 -58.40 -28.60 32.21
C ILE A 108 -58.54 -29.43 33.49
N HIS A 109 -59.11 -30.63 33.39
CA HIS A 109 -59.24 -31.54 34.52
C HIS A 109 -57.87 -31.96 35.07
N TRP A 110 -56.89 -32.21 34.20
CA TRP A 110 -55.52 -32.52 34.61
C TRP A 110 -54.88 -31.36 35.39
N ILE A 111 -55.05 -30.11 34.93
CA ILE A 111 -54.56 -28.92 35.66
C ILE A 111 -55.29 -28.78 36.99
N ASN A 112 -56.62 -28.97 37.03
CA ASN A 112 -57.38 -28.93 38.28
C ASN A 112 -56.90 -29.99 39.28
N HIS A 113 -56.70 -31.22 38.82
CA HIS A 113 -56.18 -32.31 39.65
C HIS A 113 -54.78 -32.00 40.18
N TRP A 114 -53.89 -31.46 39.34
CA TRP A 114 -52.56 -31.04 39.80
C TRP A 114 -52.63 -29.92 40.85
N MET A 115 -53.52 -28.94 40.66
CA MET A 115 -53.78 -27.86 41.62
C MET A 115 -54.38 -28.34 42.95
N SER A 116 -55.05 -29.49 42.98
CA SER A 116 -55.61 -30.05 44.22
C SER A 116 -54.57 -30.47 45.26
N TYR A 117 -53.30 -30.63 44.83
CA TYR A 117 -52.19 -31.02 45.69
C TYR A 117 -51.40 -29.83 46.26
N GLU A 118 -51.99 -28.63 46.31
CA GLU A 118 -51.35 -27.41 46.85
C GLU A 118 -50.78 -27.62 48.27
N SER A 119 -51.48 -28.38 49.11
CA SER A 119 -51.08 -28.68 50.49
C SER A 119 -49.78 -29.49 50.63
N ILE A 120 -49.30 -30.10 49.54
CA ILE A 120 -48.12 -30.97 49.52
C ILE A 120 -46.84 -30.17 49.25
N ILE A 121 -46.95 -28.99 48.65
CA ILE A 121 -45.81 -28.16 48.29
C ILE A 121 -45.20 -27.56 49.55
N LYS A 122 -43.91 -27.79 49.74
CA LYS A 122 -43.16 -27.23 50.88
C LYS A 122 -42.00 -26.35 50.44
N SER A 123 -41.50 -26.54 49.22
CA SER A 123 -40.40 -25.74 48.71
C SER A 123 -40.84 -24.34 48.27
N GLN A 124 -39.93 -23.38 48.43
CA GLN A 124 -40.14 -22.00 47.98
C GLN A 124 -40.35 -21.95 46.46
N GLU A 125 -39.60 -22.76 45.71
CA GLU A 125 -39.67 -22.82 44.25
C GLU A 125 -41.00 -23.41 43.77
N GLY A 126 -41.48 -24.47 44.43
CA GLY A 126 -42.80 -25.05 44.17
C GLY A 126 -43.93 -24.10 44.54
N ALA A 127 -43.81 -23.35 45.65
CA ALA A 127 -44.83 -22.38 46.06
C ALA A 127 -44.95 -21.23 45.04
N ILE A 128 -43.82 -20.71 44.54
CA ILE A 128 -43.78 -19.69 43.49
C ILE A 128 -44.45 -20.21 42.20
N LEU A 129 -44.17 -21.47 41.82
CA LEU A 129 -44.80 -22.11 40.67
C LEU A 129 -46.33 -22.13 40.82
N PHE A 130 -46.84 -22.62 41.95
CA PHE A 130 -48.29 -22.70 42.18
C PHE A 130 -48.98 -21.34 42.20
N VAL A 131 -48.36 -20.32 42.80
CA VAL A 131 -48.89 -18.94 42.78
C VAL A 131 -48.99 -18.43 41.34
N LYS A 132 -47.94 -18.61 40.52
CA LYS A 132 -47.96 -18.18 39.11
C LYS A 132 -48.96 -18.97 38.28
N VAL A 133 -49.11 -20.27 38.50
CA VAL A 133 -50.14 -21.08 37.82
C VAL A 133 -51.53 -20.58 38.22
N LYS A 134 -51.75 -20.25 39.50
CA LYS A 134 -53.00 -19.63 39.98
C LYS A 134 -53.29 -18.28 39.31
N GLU A 135 -52.31 -17.40 39.18
CA GLU A 135 -52.46 -16.13 38.44
C GLU A 135 -52.78 -16.37 36.95
N MET A 136 -52.13 -17.33 36.30
CA MET A 136 -52.42 -17.71 34.91
C MET A 136 -53.83 -18.30 34.75
N LEU A 137 -54.29 -19.06 35.76
CA LEU A 137 -55.65 -19.58 35.82
C LEU A 137 -56.67 -18.44 35.86
N GLU A 138 -56.47 -17.48 36.78
CA GLU A 138 -57.35 -16.32 36.98
C GLU A 138 -57.40 -15.40 35.75
N THR A 139 -56.26 -15.15 35.12
CA THR A 139 -56.15 -14.22 33.98
C THR A 139 -56.63 -14.80 32.66
N SER A 140 -56.40 -16.10 32.41
CA SER A 140 -56.61 -16.69 31.07
C SER A 140 -57.54 -17.90 31.06
N LEU A 141 -57.39 -18.84 32.00
CA LEU A 141 -58.03 -20.16 31.89
C LEU A 141 -59.44 -20.25 32.49
N ILE A 142 -59.80 -19.49 33.53
CA ILE A 142 -61.17 -19.51 34.08
C ILE A 142 -62.19 -19.17 32.99
N SER A 143 -61.85 -18.14 32.23
CA SER A 143 -62.65 -17.64 31.13
C SER A 143 -62.80 -18.68 30.00
N VAL A 144 -61.71 -19.38 29.72
CA VAL A 144 -61.61 -20.44 28.71
C VAL A 144 -62.36 -21.70 29.15
N ALA A 145 -62.27 -22.08 30.43
CA ALA A 145 -62.98 -23.22 31.04
C ALA A 145 -64.49 -23.02 31.01
N ALA A 146 -64.98 -21.82 31.32
CA ALA A 146 -66.40 -21.48 31.21
C ALA A 146 -66.89 -21.58 29.75
N ASP A 147 -66.11 -21.07 28.79
CA ASP A 147 -66.49 -21.11 27.36
C ASP A 147 -66.54 -22.54 26.81
N ILE A 148 -65.57 -23.38 27.16
CA ILE A 148 -65.57 -24.77 26.69
C ILE A 148 -66.68 -25.60 27.35
N TYR A 149 -67.02 -25.33 28.61
CA TYR A 149 -68.17 -25.96 29.27
C TYR A 149 -69.50 -25.55 28.62
N ASN A 150 -69.65 -24.26 28.28
CA ASN A 150 -70.81 -23.78 27.54
C ASN A 150 -70.89 -24.36 26.11
N LEU A 151 -69.75 -24.55 25.43
CA LEU A 151 -69.70 -25.27 24.16
C LEU A 151 -70.10 -26.74 24.34
N ALA A 152 -69.60 -27.42 25.38
CA ALA A 152 -69.97 -28.80 25.70
C ALA A 152 -71.48 -28.95 25.92
N LYS A 153 -72.14 -27.99 26.60
CA LYS A 153 -73.60 -27.97 26.79
C LYS A 153 -74.40 -28.06 25.48
N VAL A 154 -73.88 -27.51 24.39
CA VAL A 154 -74.55 -27.53 23.09
C VAL A 154 -74.33 -28.84 22.34
N TYR A 155 -73.11 -29.37 22.39
CA TYR A 155 -72.69 -30.53 21.61
C TYR A 155 -72.87 -31.88 22.35
N ASP A 156 -73.15 -31.88 23.66
CA ASP A 156 -73.23 -33.08 24.49
C ASP A 156 -74.46 -33.11 25.42
N LYS A 157 -75.65 -32.77 24.90
CA LYS A 157 -76.90 -32.51 25.67
C LYS A 157 -77.35 -33.62 26.63
N GLN A 158 -76.92 -34.88 26.45
CA GLN A 158 -77.39 -36.03 27.22
C GLN A 158 -76.43 -36.47 28.33
N ASP A 159 -75.18 -35.98 28.38
CA ASP A 159 -74.11 -36.60 29.19
C ASP A 159 -73.16 -35.58 29.88
N ILE A 160 -73.59 -34.32 29.99
CA ILE A 160 -72.77 -33.22 30.55
C ILE A 160 -72.37 -33.46 32.01
N LYS A 161 -73.26 -34.00 32.84
CA LYS A 161 -73.00 -34.18 34.28
C LYS A 161 -71.90 -35.20 34.56
N ASP A 162 -71.81 -36.27 33.77
CA ASP A 162 -70.84 -37.35 33.99
C ASP A 162 -69.50 -37.08 33.27
N ARG A 163 -69.50 -36.43 32.10
CA ARG A 163 -68.27 -36.18 31.31
C ARG A 163 -67.60 -34.84 31.61
N TYR A 164 -68.34 -33.86 32.10
CA TYR A 164 -67.87 -32.49 32.31
C TYR A 164 -68.21 -32.01 33.73
N ASP A 165 -67.91 -32.83 34.73
CA ASP A 165 -68.15 -32.51 36.13
C ASP A 165 -67.31 -31.29 36.58
N ILE A 166 -67.98 -30.35 37.25
CA ILE A 166 -67.38 -29.13 37.84
C ILE A 166 -67.47 -29.17 39.38
N HIS A 167 -68.22 -30.10 39.97
CA HIS A 167 -68.44 -30.17 41.41
C HIS A 167 -67.14 -30.39 42.20
N ASN A 168 -66.15 -31.02 41.58
CA ASN A 168 -64.83 -31.30 42.16
C ASN A 168 -63.72 -30.30 41.74
N PHE A 169 -64.09 -29.14 41.18
CA PHE A 169 -63.11 -28.10 40.86
C PHE A 169 -62.71 -27.31 42.11
N ASN A 170 -61.42 -27.01 42.23
CA ASN A 170 -60.91 -26.18 43.32
C ASN A 170 -61.59 -24.78 43.29
N ALA A 171 -61.85 -24.18 44.46
CA ALA A 171 -62.48 -22.88 44.62
C ALA A 171 -61.81 -21.77 43.78
N VAL A 172 -60.52 -21.90 43.52
CA VAL A 172 -59.71 -21.04 42.64
C VAL A 172 -60.34 -20.84 41.26
N TRP A 173 -61.06 -21.82 40.73
CA TRP A 173 -61.61 -21.75 39.39
C TRP A 173 -62.88 -20.88 39.28
N ASP A 174 -63.65 -20.70 40.36
CA ASP A 174 -64.92 -19.94 40.43
C ASP A 174 -65.84 -20.12 39.18
N ILE A 175 -65.83 -21.33 38.61
CA ILE A 175 -66.43 -21.61 37.30
C ILE A 175 -67.94 -21.42 37.35
N ASN A 176 -68.60 -21.81 38.44
CA ASN A 176 -70.06 -21.73 38.58
C ASN A 176 -70.59 -20.29 38.45
N ASN A 177 -69.97 -19.32 39.12
CA ASN A 177 -70.38 -17.92 39.03
C ASN A 177 -70.08 -17.32 37.65
N ARG A 178 -68.94 -17.67 37.05
CA ARG A 178 -68.52 -17.17 35.73
C ARG A 178 -69.33 -17.75 34.58
N ILE A 179 -69.77 -19.02 34.67
CA ILE A 179 -70.68 -19.64 33.68
C ILE A 179 -72.00 -18.88 33.58
N VAL A 180 -72.59 -18.52 34.73
CA VAL A 180 -73.91 -17.84 34.79
C VAL A 180 -73.83 -16.47 34.11
N SER A 181 -72.68 -15.80 34.19
CA SER A 181 -72.47 -14.47 33.60
C SER A 181 -72.09 -14.46 32.10
N ARG A 182 -71.77 -15.60 31.48
CA ARG A 182 -71.23 -15.67 30.11
C ARG A 182 -72.15 -16.36 29.11
N GLU A 183 -72.69 -15.58 28.16
CA GLU A 183 -73.43 -16.11 27.01
C GLU A 183 -72.51 -16.39 25.81
N THR A 184 -71.61 -17.38 25.95
CA THR A 184 -70.62 -17.77 24.94
C THR A 184 -71.23 -18.03 23.55
N LEU A 185 -72.50 -18.48 23.49
CA LEU A 185 -73.23 -18.78 22.25
C LEU A 185 -73.76 -17.55 21.49
N LYS A 186 -73.87 -16.39 22.14
CA LYS A 186 -74.19 -15.13 21.44
C LYS A 186 -72.96 -14.52 20.77
N ILE A 187 -71.78 -14.81 21.29
CA ILE A 187 -70.49 -14.29 20.82
C ILE A 187 -69.98 -15.07 19.59
N TYR A 188 -70.11 -16.40 19.59
CA TYR A 188 -69.61 -17.25 18.50
C TYR A 188 -70.77 -17.94 17.77
N LYS A 189 -71.25 -17.32 16.68
CA LYS A 189 -72.47 -17.75 15.96
C LYS A 189 -72.18 -18.85 14.93
N THR A 190 -71.10 -18.71 14.16
CA THR A 190 -70.78 -19.65 13.07
C THR A 190 -69.95 -20.85 13.55
N ARG A 191 -69.97 -21.96 12.80
CA ARG A 191 -69.11 -23.13 13.09
C ARG A 191 -67.63 -22.77 13.07
N GLN A 192 -67.20 -21.97 12.10
CA GLN A 192 -65.82 -21.52 11.98
C GLN A 192 -65.37 -20.72 13.21
N GLN A 193 -66.18 -19.76 13.67
CA GLN A 193 -65.90 -18.98 14.89
C GLN A 193 -65.75 -19.86 16.13
N LYS A 194 -66.56 -20.93 16.24
CA LYS A 194 -66.46 -21.91 17.34
C LYS A 194 -65.19 -22.74 17.26
N GLU A 195 -64.78 -23.16 16.07
CA GLU A 195 -63.53 -23.91 15.85
C GLU A 195 -62.28 -23.05 16.09
N GLU A 196 -62.30 -21.78 15.69
CA GLU A 196 -61.26 -20.79 15.98
C GLU A 196 -61.17 -20.52 17.48
N ARG A 197 -62.31 -20.31 18.15
CA ARG A 197 -62.35 -20.15 19.61
C ARG A 197 -61.83 -21.39 20.33
N LEU A 198 -62.23 -22.58 19.92
CA LEU A 198 -61.74 -23.84 20.50
C LEU A 198 -60.23 -23.99 20.33
N SER A 199 -59.67 -23.56 19.19
CA SER A 199 -58.23 -23.56 18.95
C SER A 199 -57.50 -22.55 19.84
N ALA A 200 -58.08 -21.36 20.05
CA ALA A 200 -57.55 -20.36 20.97
C ALA A 200 -57.61 -20.82 22.44
N ILE A 201 -58.69 -21.50 22.82
CA ILE A 201 -58.86 -22.15 24.14
C ILE A 201 -57.75 -23.19 24.34
N PHE A 202 -57.55 -24.08 23.37
CA PHE A 202 -56.49 -25.10 23.43
C PHE A 202 -55.09 -24.47 23.53
N ASN A 203 -54.80 -23.43 22.73
CA ASN A 203 -53.52 -22.72 22.82
C ASN A 203 -53.28 -22.06 24.19
N SER A 204 -54.34 -21.52 24.82
CA SER A 204 -54.25 -20.94 26.16
C SER A 204 -53.87 -22.01 27.20
N ILE A 205 -54.46 -23.21 27.08
CA ILE A 205 -54.13 -24.36 27.93
C ILE A 205 -52.69 -24.83 27.68
N VAL A 206 -52.27 -24.94 26.41
CA VAL A 206 -50.90 -25.32 26.06
C VAL A 206 -49.89 -24.35 26.65
N ASN A 207 -50.14 -23.04 26.63
CA ASN A 207 -49.23 -22.05 27.21
C ASN A 207 -49.03 -22.27 28.73
N VAL A 208 -50.10 -22.60 29.44
CA VAL A 208 -50.01 -22.92 30.87
C VAL A 208 -49.28 -24.24 31.09
N LEU A 209 -49.55 -25.28 30.31
CA LEU A 209 -48.85 -26.57 30.41
C LEU A 209 -47.34 -26.45 30.06
N VAL A 210 -46.97 -25.61 29.09
CA VAL A 210 -45.57 -25.30 28.76
C VAL A 210 -44.88 -24.63 29.94
N PHE A 211 -45.53 -23.62 30.52
CA PHE A 211 -45.03 -22.93 31.70
C PHE A 211 -44.86 -23.90 32.87
N MET A 212 -45.88 -24.72 33.15
CA MET A 212 -45.84 -25.75 34.19
C MET A 212 -44.69 -26.75 33.96
N SER A 213 -44.49 -27.25 32.75
CA SER A 213 -43.41 -28.19 32.43
C SER A 213 -42.02 -27.58 32.67
N SER A 214 -41.78 -26.38 32.14
CA SER A 214 -40.50 -25.67 32.27
C SER A 214 -40.17 -25.35 33.74
N GLU A 215 -41.11 -24.72 34.45
CA GLU A 215 -40.88 -24.28 35.83
C GLU A 215 -40.90 -25.45 36.82
N SER A 216 -41.68 -26.53 36.56
CA SER A 216 -41.59 -27.76 37.35
C SER A 216 -40.24 -28.43 37.19
N GLY A 217 -39.62 -28.39 36.01
CA GLY A 217 -38.26 -28.90 35.79
C GLY A 217 -37.23 -28.19 36.68
N LYS A 218 -37.29 -26.85 36.72
CA LYS A 218 -36.41 -26.05 37.59
C LYS A 218 -36.64 -26.34 39.07
N ALA A 219 -37.90 -26.35 39.49
CA ALA A 219 -38.26 -26.64 40.89
C ALA A 219 -37.83 -28.06 41.28
N PHE A 220 -37.97 -29.04 40.38
CA PHE A 220 -37.60 -30.44 40.61
C PHE A 220 -36.08 -30.61 40.82
N GLU A 221 -35.24 -29.97 40.00
CA GLU A 221 -33.78 -30.04 40.15
C GLU A 221 -33.28 -29.46 41.48
N VAL A 222 -33.97 -28.44 41.99
CA VAL A 222 -33.68 -27.87 43.31
C VAL A 222 -34.20 -28.79 44.42
N ASN A 223 -35.42 -29.32 44.27
CA ASN A 223 -36.07 -30.16 45.26
C ASN A 223 -35.30 -31.47 45.48
N ILE A 224 -34.85 -32.14 44.42
CA ILE A 224 -34.16 -33.44 44.50
C ILE A 224 -32.79 -33.36 45.20
N LYS A 225 -32.19 -32.17 45.29
CA LYS A 225 -30.92 -31.93 45.99
C LYS A 225 -31.11 -31.64 47.47
N LYS A 226 -32.33 -31.31 47.91
CA LYS A 226 -32.65 -30.99 49.31
C LYS A 226 -32.85 -32.28 50.12
N GLN A 227 -32.26 -32.38 51.32
CA GLN A 227 -32.39 -33.56 52.19
C GLN A 227 -33.70 -33.58 53.01
N VAL A 228 -34.82 -33.16 52.44
CA VAL A 228 -36.09 -32.93 53.17
C VAL A 228 -37.22 -33.87 52.69
N HIS A 229 -36.85 -35.03 52.13
CA HIS A 229 -37.81 -36.01 51.61
C HIS A 229 -38.31 -36.96 52.72
N HIS A 230 -39.59 -37.33 52.66
CA HIS A 230 -40.15 -38.36 53.55
C HIS A 230 -39.40 -39.71 53.36
N PRO A 231 -39.08 -40.45 54.44
CA PRO A 231 -38.21 -41.64 54.36
C PRO A 231 -38.66 -42.69 53.33
N ALA A 232 -39.96 -42.96 53.25
CA ALA A 232 -40.51 -43.94 52.30
C ALA A 232 -40.28 -43.52 50.83
N SER A 233 -40.46 -42.24 50.51
CA SER A 233 -40.23 -41.71 49.17
C SER A 233 -38.73 -41.55 48.87
N ALA A 234 -37.92 -41.24 49.89
CA ALA A 234 -36.46 -41.15 49.77
C ALA A 234 -35.83 -42.49 49.36
N MET A 235 -36.35 -43.61 49.87
CA MET A 235 -35.91 -44.96 49.48
C MET A 235 -36.13 -45.23 47.98
N ILE A 236 -37.27 -44.78 47.45
CA ILE A 236 -37.61 -44.90 46.02
C ILE A 236 -36.66 -44.04 45.17
N LEU A 237 -36.39 -42.81 45.59
CA LEU A 237 -35.44 -41.93 44.91
C LEU A 237 -34.02 -42.52 44.92
N ALA A 238 -33.60 -43.11 46.04
CA ALA A 238 -32.32 -43.80 46.15
C ALA A 238 -32.22 -45.01 45.21
N PHE A 239 -33.29 -45.81 45.12
CA PHE A 239 -33.38 -46.92 44.15
C PHE A 239 -33.25 -46.43 42.71
N LEU A 240 -34.01 -45.39 42.32
CA LEU A 240 -33.93 -44.83 40.96
C LEU A 240 -32.56 -44.23 40.66
N ASN A 241 -31.88 -43.66 41.68
CA ASN A 241 -30.52 -43.18 41.51
C ASN A 241 -29.53 -44.33 41.31
N ALA A 242 -29.66 -45.44 42.06
CA ALA A 242 -28.86 -46.64 41.85
C ALA A 242 -29.13 -47.29 40.48
N TYR A 243 -30.38 -47.26 40.01
CA TYR A 243 -30.77 -47.76 38.70
C TYR A 243 -30.03 -47.07 37.55
N ARG A 244 -29.64 -45.80 37.72
CA ARG A 244 -28.82 -45.07 36.72
C ARG A 244 -27.51 -45.77 36.38
N LEU A 245 -26.91 -46.53 37.30
CA LEU A 245 -25.70 -47.30 37.00
C LEU A 245 -25.98 -48.37 35.95
N SER A 246 -27.13 -49.05 36.05
CA SER A 246 -27.57 -50.02 35.04
C SER A 246 -27.93 -49.30 33.73
N GLN A 247 -28.59 -48.15 33.80
CA GLN A 247 -28.93 -47.35 32.62
C GLN A 247 -27.67 -46.94 31.84
N ASN A 248 -26.65 -46.41 32.53
CA ASN A 248 -25.39 -45.99 31.94
C ASN A 248 -24.66 -47.17 31.28
N LYS A 249 -24.59 -48.31 31.97
CA LYS A 249 -23.96 -49.53 31.43
C LYS A 249 -24.67 -50.04 30.18
N THR A 250 -25.99 -49.97 30.15
CA THR A 250 -26.78 -50.34 28.97
C THR A 250 -26.53 -49.35 27.83
N ASN A 251 -26.48 -48.06 28.11
CA ASN A 251 -26.28 -47.00 27.11
C ASN A 251 -24.85 -46.96 26.53
N GLN A 252 -23.85 -47.57 27.16
CA GLN A 252 -22.53 -47.84 26.57
C GLN A 252 -22.54 -48.89 25.43
N PHE A 253 -23.71 -49.36 25.00
CA PHE A 253 -23.82 -50.30 23.88
C PHE A 253 -23.20 -49.76 22.59
N THR A 254 -23.47 -48.50 22.24
CA THR A 254 -23.01 -47.88 20.99
C THR A 254 -21.49 -47.76 20.95
N GLU A 255 -20.87 -47.29 22.04
CA GLU A 255 -19.41 -47.24 22.21
C GLU A 255 -18.78 -48.63 22.04
N ARG A 256 -19.26 -49.64 22.78
CA ARG A 256 -18.74 -51.01 22.70
C ARG A 256 -18.91 -51.63 21.30
N MET A 257 -20.01 -51.31 20.62
CA MET A 257 -20.26 -51.77 19.26
C MET A 257 -19.29 -51.14 18.26
N LEU A 258 -19.03 -49.83 18.38
CA LEU A 258 -18.04 -49.13 17.56
C LEU A 258 -16.63 -49.66 17.80
N GLU A 259 -16.25 -49.83 19.07
CA GLU A 259 -14.97 -50.42 19.45
C GLU A 259 -14.83 -51.83 18.87
N TYR A 260 -15.84 -52.69 19.02
CA TYR A 260 -15.84 -54.03 18.45
C TYR A 260 -15.72 -54.01 16.92
N TYR A 261 -16.49 -53.15 16.25
CA TYR A 261 -16.47 -53.06 14.79
C TYR A 261 -15.09 -52.62 14.27
N TYR A 262 -14.51 -51.55 14.82
CA TYR A 262 -13.23 -51.04 14.36
C TYR A 262 -12.05 -51.91 14.78
N THR A 263 -12.02 -52.43 16.02
CA THR A 263 -10.87 -53.19 16.53
C THR A 263 -10.92 -54.68 16.19
N LYS A 264 -12.11 -55.32 16.18
CA LYS A 264 -12.25 -56.77 15.95
C LYS A 264 -12.61 -57.11 14.51
N ILE A 265 -13.58 -56.39 13.90
CA ILE A 265 -14.00 -56.67 12.51
C ILE A 265 -13.01 -56.06 11.51
N GLN A 266 -12.78 -54.75 11.56
CA GLN A 266 -11.86 -54.08 10.65
C GLN A 266 -10.38 -54.28 11.01
N ARG A 267 -10.09 -54.68 12.25
CA ARG A 267 -8.72 -54.89 12.77
C ARG A 267 -7.85 -53.62 12.66
N ASN A 268 -8.47 -52.46 12.79
CA ASN A 268 -7.73 -51.20 12.86
C ASN A 268 -6.82 -51.24 14.08
N ARG A 269 -5.55 -50.89 13.87
CA ARG A 269 -4.57 -50.73 14.95
C ARG A 269 -4.49 -49.25 15.30
N ALA A 270 -4.46 -48.94 16.60
CA ALA A 270 -4.15 -47.59 17.05
C ALA A 270 -2.76 -47.20 16.53
N ILE A 271 -2.68 -46.03 15.88
CA ILE A 271 -1.39 -45.47 15.46
C ILE A 271 -0.65 -45.05 16.74
N THR A 272 0.60 -45.49 16.88
CA THR A 272 1.46 -45.03 17.98
C THR A 272 1.80 -43.56 17.80
N GLY A 273 1.78 -42.78 18.89
CA GLY A 273 2.17 -41.38 18.85
C GLY A 273 3.60 -41.22 18.31
N LYS A 274 3.80 -40.30 17.38
CA LYS A 274 5.16 -39.87 16.99
C LYS A 274 5.69 -38.95 18.08
N GLY A 275 7.00 -38.98 18.32
CA GLY A 275 7.65 -38.04 19.25
C GLY A 275 7.41 -36.58 18.81
N ASP A 276 7.31 -35.70 19.79
CA ASP A 276 7.15 -34.27 19.56
C ASP A 276 8.37 -33.68 18.83
N LYS A 277 8.17 -32.57 18.13
CA LYS A 277 9.25 -31.81 17.49
C LYS A 277 9.29 -30.40 18.04
N VAL A 278 10.48 -29.93 18.38
CA VAL A 278 10.72 -28.58 18.91
C VAL A 278 11.88 -27.92 18.18
N TYR A 279 11.90 -26.58 18.18
CA TYR A 279 13.05 -25.80 17.73
C TYR A 279 13.94 -25.46 18.92
N LEU A 280 15.25 -25.65 18.78
CA LEU A 280 16.23 -25.31 19.80
C LEU A 280 16.99 -24.03 19.42
N GLU A 281 16.89 -22.98 20.24
CA GLU A 281 17.71 -21.77 20.07
C GLU A 281 19.10 -22.00 20.67
N CYS A 282 20.13 -22.04 19.82
CA CYS A 282 21.52 -22.20 20.26
C CYS A 282 22.23 -20.84 20.29
N LYS A 283 22.66 -20.39 21.47
CA LYS A 283 23.45 -19.16 21.64
C LYS A 283 24.92 -19.50 21.73
N LEU A 284 25.69 -19.10 20.71
CA LEU A 284 27.14 -19.25 20.70
C LEU A 284 27.78 -18.31 21.73
N ASN A 285 28.82 -18.77 22.42
CA ASN A 285 29.65 -17.92 23.26
C ASN A 285 30.40 -16.92 22.35
N PRO A 286 30.44 -15.60 22.66
CA PRO A 286 31.04 -14.57 21.79
C PRO A 286 32.48 -14.81 21.34
N VAL A 287 33.24 -15.65 22.07
CA VAL A 287 34.66 -15.94 21.80
C VAL A 287 34.86 -17.21 20.97
N SER A 288 33.80 -17.99 20.74
CA SER A 288 33.89 -19.29 20.07
C SER A 288 33.70 -19.19 18.56
N ASP A 289 34.40 -20.06 17.82
CA ASP A 289 34.17 -20.29 16.40
C ASP A 289 32.84 -21.02 16.15
N SER A 290 32.46 -21.18 14.88
CA SER A 290 31.26 -21.92 14.50
C SER A 290 31.33 -23.39 14.95
N VAL A 291 30.22 -23.91 15.46
CA VAL A 291 30.13 -25.27 16.03
C VAL A 291 29.20 -26.12 15.17
N LEU A 292 29.68 -27.29 14.73
CA LEU A 292 28.87 -28.30 14.05
C LEU A 292 28.20 -29.20 15.10
N ILE A 293 26.87 -29.32 15.03
CA ILE A 293 26.09 -30.27 15.82
C ILE A 293 25.68 -31.42 14.88
N PRO A 294 26.24 -32.63 15.03
CA PRO A 294 25.85 -33.78 14.22
C PRO A 294 24.39 -34.18 14.42
N GLY A 295 23.79 -34.81 13.41
CA GLY A 295 22.50 -35.48 13.54
C GLY A 295 22.53 -36.57 14.63
N GLY A 296 21.44 -36.69 15.38
CA GLY A 296 21.34 -37.62 16.52
C GLY A 296 21.94 -37.10 17.83
N THR A 297 22.42 -35.86 17.87
CA THR A 297 22.88 -35.23 19.13
C THR A 297 21.70 -35.05 20.07
N GLN A 298 21.84 -35.50 21.31
CA GLN A 298 20.76 -35.52 22.30
C GLN A 298 20.75 -34.28 23.19
N PHE A 299 19.56 -33.74 23.45
CA PHE A 299 19.29 -32.61 24.32
C PHE A 299 18.23 -32.99 25.36
N SER A 300 18.48 -32.69 26.63
CA SER A 300 17.51 -32.94 27.70
C SER A 300 16.52 -31.77 27.83
N ALA A 301 15.23 -32.09 27.89
CA ALA A 301 14.12 -31.16 28.09
C ALA A 301 13.44 -31.32 29.47
N GLY A 302 14.18 -31.82 30.47
CA GLY A 302 13.67 -32.07 31.81
C GLY A 302 13.20 -33.50 32.02
N LYS A 303 12.32 -33.72 33.00
CA LYS A 303 11.84 -35.03 33.41
C LYS A 303 10.31 -35.12 33.41
N THR A 304 9.79 -36.31 33.14
CA THR A 304 8.36 -36.62 33.31
C THR A 304 7.99 -36.70 34.80
N GLN A 305 6.68 -36.75 35.10
CA GLN A 305 6.18 -36.96 36.47
C GLN A 305 6.70 -38.27 37.10
N ASP A 306 7.03 -39.26 36.27
CA ASP A 306 7.63 -40.54 36.66
C ASP A 306 9.17 -40.49 36.75
N LEU A 307 9.76 -39.28 36.79
CA LEU A 307 11.21 -39.02 36.91
C LEU A 307 12.08 -39.54 35.75
N ARG A 308 11.50 -39.77 34.56
CA ARG A 308 12.25 -40.17 33.35
C ARG A 308 12.69 -38.96 32.53
N ASP A 309 13.90 -38.98 32.00
CA ASP A 309 14.41 -37.89 31.15
C ASP A 309 13.66 -37.79 29.83
N ILE A 310 13.34 -36.55 29.43
CA ILE A 310 12.80 -36.24 28.12
C ILE A 310 13.99 -35.86 27.23
N LEU A 311 14.30 -36.70 26.24
CA LEU A 311 15.42 -36.50 25.32
C LEU A 311 14.90 -36.16 23.93
N TYR A 312 15.39 -35.06 23.38
CA TYR A 312 15.22 -34.69 21.97
C TYR A 312 16.51 -34.96 21.22
N GLU A 313 16.40 -35.38 19.96
CA GLU A 313 17.53 -35.60 19.07
C GLU A 313 17.49 -34.63 17.88
N THR A 314 18.66 -34.20 17.41
CA THR A 314 18.76 -33.43 16.17
C THR A 314 18.44 -34.29 14.95
N LEU A 315 17.62 -33.75 14.04
CA LEU A 315 17.21 -34.48 12.84
C LEU A 315 18.31 -34.58 11.76
N GLY A 316 19.38 -33.78 11.87
CA GLY A 316 20.49 -33.77 10.93
C GLY A 316 21.60 -32.81 11.35
N ASP A 317 22.70 -32.86 10.61
CA ASP A 317 23.89 -32.04 10.85
C ASP A 317 23.56 -30.54 10.69
N THR A 318 23.87 -29.74 11.72
CA THR A 318 23.57 -28.30 11.73
C THR A 318 24.79 -27.50 12.17
N LEU A 319 25.22 -26.52 11.37
CA LEU A 319 26.32 -25.62 11.70
C LEU A 319 25.80 -24.34 12.37
N ILE A 320 26.21 -24.10 13.62
CA ILE A 320 25.87 -22.90 14.38
C ILE A 320 27.00 -21.87 14.23
N THR A 321 26.78 -20.82 13.44
CA THR A 321 27.79 -19.80 13.10
C THR A 321 27.77 -18.55 14.00
N GLY A 322 26.77 -18.42 14.88
CA GLY A 322 26.52 -17.21 15.65
C GLY A 322 25.82 -16.09 14.88
N ALA A 323 25.36 -16.35 13.64
CA ALA A 323 24.55 -15.40 12.87
C ALA A 323 23.26 -15.05 13.61
N LYS A 324 22.94 -13.75 13.68
CA LYS A 324 21.72 -13.23 14.33
C LYS A 324 20.91 -12.40 13.36
N LEU A 325 19.58 -12.56 13.42
CA LEU A 325 18.65 -11.68 12.74
C LEU A 325 18.63 -10.32 13.45
N VAL A 326 19.24 -9.30 12.85
CA VAL A 326 19.36 -7.95 13.45
C VAL A 326 18.12 -7.09 13.19
N SER A 327 17.51 -7.22 12.01
CA SER A 327 16.30 -6.49 11.63
C SER A 327 15.55 -7.25 10.55
N LEU A 328 14.21 -7.22 10.59
CA LEU A 328 13.35 -7.79 9.56
C LEU A 328 12.39 -6.72 9.08
N LYS A 329 12.68 -6.11 7.92
CA LYS A 329 11.90 -4.99 7.40
C LYS A 329 10.99 -5.41 6.26
N THR A 330 9.78 -4.87 6.25
CA THR A 330 8.79 -5.13 5.20
C THR A 330 8.36 -3.83 4.54
N LEU A 331 8.15 -3.90 3.23
CA LEU A 331 7.63 -2.80 2.42
C LEU A 331 6.20 -3.16 1.99
N PHE A 332 5.25 -2.35 2.42
CA PHE A 332 3.84 -2.51 2.08
C PHE A 332 3.41 -1.47 1.06
N LEU A 333 2.95 -1.94 -0.11
CA LEU A 333 2.41 -1.12 -1.19
C LEU A 333 0.90 -0.89 -0.94
N GLN A 334 0.58 0.14 -0.15
CA GLN A 334 -0.78 0.46 0.25
C GLN A 334 -1.65 0.84 -0.95
N ARG A 335 -2.88 0.33 -1.02
CA ARG A 335 -3.89 0.64 -2.05
C ARG A 335 -5.20 1.02 -1.38
N HIS A 336 -5.24 2.22 -0.81
CA HIS A 336 -6.38 2.66 -0.02
C HIS A 336 -7.61 2.93 -0.90
N LEU A 337 -8.79 2.42 -0.50
CA LEU A 337 -10.02 2.46 -1.31
C LEU A 337 -10.62 3.87 -1.46
N LEU A 338 -10.33 4.77 -0.52
CA LEU A 338 -10.87 6.14 -0.50
C LEU A 338 -9.93 7.21 -1.07
N ILE A 339 -8.69 6.87 -1.42
CA ILE A 339 -7.72 7.84 -1.96
C ILE A 339 -7.85 7.87 -3.49
N SER A 340 -8.37 8.98 -4.01
CA SER A 340 -8.57 9.23 -5.43
C SER A 340 -7.48 10.17 -5.96
N PRO A 341 -6.94 9.99 -7.18
CA PRO A 341 -7.35 9.10 -8.28
C PRO A 341 -6.97 7.61 -8.17
N GLU A 342 -6.10 7.23 -7.25
CA GLU A 342 -5.44 5.94 -7.26
C GLU A 342 -6.41 4.76 -7.07
N ASN A 343 -7.43 4.93 -6.23
CA ASN A 343 -8.43 3.91 -5.92
C ASN A 343 -9.11 3.33 -7.18
N LEU A 344 -9.43 4.16 -8.17
CA LEU A 344 -10.10 3.74 -9.41
C LEU A 344 -9.31 2.71 -10.20
N SER A 345 -7.98 2.80 -10.13
CA SER A 345 -7.06 1.93 -10.86
C SER A 345 -6.32 0.95 -9.95
N GLN A 346 -6.78 0.80 -8.69
CA GLN A 346 -6.13 0.01 -7.64
C GLN A 346 -4.63 0.31 -7.53
N SER A 347 -4.29 1.58 -7.69
CA SER A 347 -2.93 2.09 -7.68
C SER A 347 -2.38 2.17 -6.27
N VAL A 348 -1.06 2.10 -6.18
CA VAL A 348 -0.36 2.32 -4.92
C VAL A 348 -0.55 3.78 -4.52
N THR A 349 -1.02 3.98 -3.29
CA THR A 349 -1.36 5.26 -2.66
C THR A 349 -0.27 5.75 -1.70
N ARG A 350 0.43 4.80 -1.06
CA ARG A 350 1.61 5.01 -0.20
C ARG A 350 2.49 3.77 -0.23
N ILE A 351 3.75 3.95 0.17
CA ILE A 351 4.62 2.82 0.47
C ILE A 351 5.05 2.93 1.93
N LYS A 352 4.69 1.93 2.72
CA LYS A 352 4.94 1.88 4.15
C LYS A 352 6.12 0.96 4.44
N LEU A 353 7.02 1.39 5.32
CA LEU A 353 8.09 0.59 5.89
C LEU A 353 7.71 0.20 7.32
N SER A 354 7.86 -1.07 7.66
CA SER A 354 7.70 -1.57 9.03
C SER A 354 8.89 -2.45 9.39
N ASP A 355 9.41 -2.31 10.62
CA ASP A 355 10.33 -3.27 11.20
C ASP A 355 9.52 -4.28 12.00
N VAL A 356 9.40 -5.50 11.47
CA VAL A 356 8.61 -6.58 12.06
C VAL A 356 9.12 -6.92 13.47
N MET A 357 10.43 -6.76 13.71
CA MET A 357 11.03 -7.07 15.01
C MET A 357 10.57 -6.10 16.11
N ASP A 358 10.26 -4.84 15.78
CA ASP A 358 9.78 -3.85 16.76
C ASP A 358 8.36 -4.17 17.27
N HIS A 359 7.60 -4.92 16.49
CA HIS A 359 6.21 -5.26 16.78
C HIS A 359 6.06 -6.59 17.53
N LEU A 360 7.00 -7.53 17.38
CA LEU A 360 6.98 -8.82 18.09
C LEU A 360 7.08 -8.68 19.62
N ASN A 361 7.67 -7.58 20.11
CA ASN A 361 7.89 -7.35 21.54
C ASN A 361 6.76 -6.56 22.22
N LYS A 362 5.72 -6.14 21.48
CA LYS A 362 4.60 -5.36 22.03
C LYS A 362 3.35 -6.25 22.08
N ASN A 363 2.78 -6.42 23.26
CA ASN A 363 1.46 -7.02 23.46
C ASN A 363 0.38 -6.09 22.86
N SER A 364 0.28 -6.04 21.53
CA SER A 364 -0.75 -5.29 20.83
C SER A 364 -1.91 -6.19 20.48
N GLU A 365 -3.12 -5.81 20.89
CA GLU A 365 -4.40 -6.43 20.48
C GLU A 365 -4.68 -6.33 18.97
N VAL A 366 -3.87 -5.53 18.25
CA VAL A 366 -3.99 -5.32 16.80
C VAL A 366 -3.20 -6.40 16.06
N PRO A 367 -3.81 -7.12 15.08
CA PRO A 367 -3.10 -8.13 14.30
C PRO A 367 -1.96 -7.50 13.49
N HIS A 368 -0.72 -7.87 13.80
CA HIS A 368 0.44 -7.46 13.02
C HIS A 368 0.54 -8.34 11.76
N SER A 369 0.20 -7.77 10.61
CA SER A 369 0.36 -8.45 9.31
C SER A 369 1.81 -8.35 8.83
N LEU A 370 2.44 -9.50 8.57
CA LEU A 370 3.79 -9.60 7.99
C LEU A 370 3.92 -8.83 6.66
N PHE A 371 2.84 -8.72 5.88
CA PHE A 371 2.86 -8.05 4.57
C PHE A 371 2.11 -6.73 4.57
N GLY A 372 1.93 -6.13 5.75
CA GLY A 372 1.20 -4.87 5.94
C GLY A 372 -0.32 -5.07 6.04
N TYR A 373 -0.98 -4.06 6.59
CA TYR A 373 -2.42 -4.01 6.79
C TYR A 373 -2.89 -2.57 6.58
N ASP A 374 -4.09 -2.45 6.01
CA ASP A 374 -4.82 -1.20 5.81
C ASP A 374 -6.30 -1.56 6.04
N ASP A 375 -6.98 -0.80 6.90
CA ASP A 375 -8.39 -1.04 7.21
C ASP A 375 -9.34 -0.43 6.16
N GLY A 376 -8.81 0.35 5.21
CA GLY A 376 -9.51 0.94 4.07
C GLY A 376 -10.56 2.00 4.42
N ALA A 377 -10.83 2.25 5.71
CA ALA A 377 -11.97 3.04 6.18
C ALA A 377 -11.57 4.16 7.14
N SER A 378 -10.65 3.92 8.08
CA SER A 378 -10.23 4.93 9.06
C SER A 378 -8.94 5.65 8.66
N GLY A 379 -8.27 5.18 7.60
CA GLY A 379 -6.94 5.63 7.21
C GLY A 379 -5.82 4.98 8.02
N TYR A 380 -6.13 4.03 8.90
CA TYR A 380 -5.15 3.27 9.64
C TYR A 380 -4.42 2.29 8.72
N SER A 381 -3.10 2.36 8.72
CA SER A 381 -2.23 1.39 8.05
C SER A 381 -0.96 1.14 8.85
N ILE A 382 -0.49 -0.10 8.84
CA ILE A 382 0.71 -0.52 9.56
C ILE A 382 1.96 0.05 8.86
N GLY A 383 2.89 0.56 9.67
CA GLY A 383 4.18 1.07 9.23
C GLY A 383 4.20 2.58 9.04
N VAL A 384 5.40 3.12 8.85
CA VAL A 384 5.64 4.54 8.60
C VAL A 384 5.83 4.78 7.11
N ASP A 385 5.51 5.97 6.63
CA ASP A 385 5.81 6.33 5.25
C ASP A 385 7.33 6.21 4.99
N SER A 386 7.69 5.58 3.88
CA SER A 386 9.09 5.32 3.54
C SER A 386 9.64 6.40 2.61
N ASP A 387 10.86 6.88 2.92
CA ASP A 387 11.64 7.78 2.06
C ASP A 387 12.23 7.05 0.84
N ILE A 388 11.36 6.66 -0.10
CA ILE A 388 11.74 5.91 -1.30
C ILE A 388 12.17 6.86 -2.40
N GLY A 389 13.24 6.51 -3.10
CA GLY A 389 13.70 7.31 -4.23
C GLY A 389 15.07 6.88 -4.73
N MET A 390 15.83 7.84 -5.24
CA MET A 390 17.18 7.63 -5.73
C MET A 390 18.13 8.69 -5.17
N ALA A 391 19.40 8.34 -5.05
CA ALA A 391 20.48 9.26 -4.72
C ALA A 391 21.54 9.22 -5.82
N ILE A 392 21.90 10.39 -6.34
CA ILE A 392 22.88 10.56 -7.41
C ILE A 392 24.16 11.12 -6.79
N SER A 393 25.23 10.34 -6.84
CA SER A 393 26.57 10.75 -6.40
C SER A 393 27.39 11.16 -7.62
N SER A 394 27.74 12.45 -7.73
CA SER A 394 28.51 12.97 -8.87
C SER A 394 29.40 14.16 -8.46
N ARG A 395 30.65 14.17 -8.95
CA ARG A 395 31.57 15.32 -8.78
C ARG A 395 31.08 16.59 -9.48
N LEU A 396 30.18 16.46 -10.46
CA LEU A 396 29.55 17.62 -11.12
C LEU A 396 28.76 18.48 -10.13
N LEU A 397 28.26 17.86 -9.04
CA LEU A 397 27.53 18.51 -7.96
C LEU A 397 28.45 19.24 -6.96
N LYS A 398 29.77 19.14 -7.06
CA LYS A 398 30.70 19.86 -6.17
C LYS A 398 30.73 21.35 -6.56
N LEU A 399 29.98 22.17 -5.83
CA LEU A 399 29.67 23.55 -6.20
C LEU A 399 29.90 24.48 -5.00
N LYS A 400 31.00 25.24 -5.01
CA LYS A 400 31.42 26.04 -3.84
C LYS A 400 30.54 27.25 -3.59
N GLU A 401 30.19 28.01 -4.63
CA GLU A 401 29.51 29.30 -4.48
C GLU A 401 28.80 29.77 -5.76
N GLY A 402 28.24 30.98 -5.71
CA GLY A 402 27.51 31.59 -6.81
C GLY A 402 26.05 31.14 -6.87
N GLN A 403 25.32 31.66 -7.85
CA GLN A 403 23.97 31.18 -8.15
C GLN A 403 24.11 29.89 -8.95
N ARG A 404 23.58 28.79 -8.42
CA ARG A 404 23.76 27.45 -8.96
C ARG A 404 22.41 26.90 -9.40
N ARG A 405 22.29 26.44 -10.64
CA ARG A 405 21.11 25.74 -11.15
C ARG A 405 21.49 24.32 -11.50
N ILE A 406 20.72 23.36 -11.03
CA ILE A 406 20.88 21.94 -11.34
C ILE A 406 19.67 21.51 -12.17
N ASP A 407 19.89 21.04 -13.39
CA ASP A 407 18.86 20.48 -14.27
C ASP A 407 19.19 19.00 -14.55
N LEU A 408 18.32 18.09 -14.12
CA LEU A 408 18.37 16.65 -14.35
C LEU A 408 17.40 16.26 -15.46
N GLU A 409 17.87 15.68 -16.54
CA GLU A 409 17.04 15.18 -17.63
C GLU A 409 16.98 13.65 -17.59
N PHE A 410 15.79 13.12 -17.33
CA PHE A 410 15.51 11.68 -17.25
C PHE A 410 14.95 11.18 -18.57
N SER A 411 15.70 10.29 -19.22
CA SER A 411 15.22 9.52 -20.37
C SER A 411 14.49 8.29 -19.88
N VAL A 412 13.28 8.06 -20.38
CA VAL A 412 12.46 6.94 -19.94
C VAL A 412 11.99 6.07 -21.10
N GLU A 413 11.87 4.78 -20.83
CA GLU A 413 11.27 3.82 -21.74
C GLU A 413 10.10 3.10 -21.07
N ASP A 414 9.20 2.55 -21.88
CA ASP A 414 7.95 1.97 -21.39
C ASP A 414 8.14 0.47 -21.17
N LYS A 415 8.13 0.04 -19.90
CA LYS A 415 8.40 -1.36 -19.52
C LYS A 415 7.44 -2.35 -20.17
N HIS A 416 6.18 -1.97 -20.36
CA HIS A 416 5.18 -2.87 -20.95
C HIS A 416 5.37 -3.00 -22.46
N LEU A 417 5.70 -1.90 -23.13
CA LEU A 417 6.06 -1.95 -24.54
C LEU A 417 7.37 -2.71 -24.75
N GLU A 418 8.39 -2.47 -23.94
CA GLU A 418 9.66 -3.21 -23.97
C GLU A 418 9.42 -4.72 -23.81
N SER A 419 8.59 -5.13 -22.84
CA SER A 419 8.25 -6.53 -22.64
C SER A 419 7.57 -7.16 -23.86
N ILE A 420 6.68 -6.44 -24.53
CA ILE A 420 6.01 -6.92 -25.76
C ILE A 420 7.01 -6.99 -26.92
N VAL A 421 7.85 -5.95 -27.09
CA VAL A 421 8.84 -5.90 -28.17
C VAL A 421 9.95 -6.94 -27.96
N ALA A 422 10.27 -7.28 -26.71
CA ALA A 422 11.29 -8.27 -26.37
C ALA A 422 10.81 -9.72 -26.56
N ASP A 423 9.49 -9.96 -26.54
CA ASP A 423 8.87 -11.27 -26.69
C ASP A 423 9.20 -11.94 -28.02
N ASN A 424 9.59 -13.22 -27.97
CA ASN A 424 10.09 -13.95 -29.14
C ASN A 424 8.99 -14.18 -30.19
N ALA A 425 7.74 -14.44 -29.78
CA ALA A 425 6.62 -14.63 -30.70
C ALA A 425 6.27 -13.32 -31.42
N THR A 426 6.26 -12.22 -30.66
CA THR A 426 6.05 -10.88 -31.22
C THR A 426 7.12 -10.53 -32.26
N LYS A 427 8.39 -10.85 -31.97
CA LYS A 427 9.50 -10.64 -32.92
C LYS A 427 9.37 -11.50 -34.18
N SER A 428 9.07 -12.79 -34.05
CA SER A 428 8.96 -13.70 -35.20
C SER A 428 7.83 -13.28 -36.13
N ILE A 429 6.67 -12.91 -35.59
CA ILE A 429 5.53 -12.44 -36.39
C ILE A 429 5.86 -11.11 -37.04
N ALA A 430 6.47 -10.18 -36.31
CA ALA A 430 6.83 -8.88 -36.87
C ALA A 430 7.88 -9.02 -38.00
N ILE A 431 8.83 -9.94 -37.88
CA ILE A 431 9.79 -10.27 -38.96
C ILE A 431 9.05 -10.88 -40.16
N SER A 432 8.17 -11.85 -39.94
CA SER A 432 7.33 -12.44 -41.01
C SER A 432 6.54 -11.37 -41.77
N ILE A 433 5.90 -10.44 -41.05
CA ILE A 433 5.20 -9.30 -41.66
C ILE A 433 6.16 -8.47 -42.52
N SER A 434 7.37 -8.19 -42.04
CA SER A 434 8.34 -7.39 -42.78
C SER A 434 8.85 -8.06 -44.06
N GLU A 435 8.90 -9.40 -44.08
CA GLU A 435 9.28 -10.19 -45.26
C GLU A 435 8.14 -10.26 -46.29
N LYS A 436 6.90 -10.43 -45.83
CA LYS A 436 5.72 -10.68 -46.69
C LYS A 436 5.02 -9.42 -47.20
N ILE A 437 5.23 -8.25 -46.58
CA ILE A 437 4.48 -7.02 -46.89
C ILE A 437 4.58 -6.55 -48.36
N LYS A 438 5.56 -7.05 -49.11
CA LYS A 438 5.75 -6.71 -50.54
C LYS A 438 5.18 -7.75 -51.51
N ILE A 439 4.72 -8.90 -51.02
CA ILE A 439 4.52 -10.11 -51.86
C ILE A 439 3.16 -10.80 -51.60
N GLU A 440 2.60 -10.76 -50.38
CA GLU A 440 1.40 -11.54 -49.99
C GLU A 440 0.39 -10.76 -49.11
N ASP A 441 -0.79 -11.35 -48.87
CA ASP A 441 -1.74 -10.91 -47.84
C ASP A 441 -1.20 -11.23 -46.44
N ILE A 442 -0.99 -10.19 -45.62
CA ILE A 442 -0.46 -10.27 -44.25
C ILE A 442 -1.57 -10.28 -43.16
N SER A 443 -2.83 -10.46 -43.56
CA SER A 443 -3.99 -10.42 -42.65
C SER A 443 -3.93 -11.44 -41.52
N SER A 444 -3.37 -12.62 -41.79
CA SER A 444 -3.20 -13.69 -40.80
C SER A 444 -2.19 -13.29 -39.71
N GLU A 445 -1.02 -12.80 -40.11
CA GLU A 445 0.03 -12.36 -39.19
C GLU A 445 -0.41 -11.15 -38.36
N LEU A 446 -1.15 -10.22 -38.97
CA LEU A 446 -1.73 -9.07 -38.26
C LEU A 446 -2.76 -9.49 -37.21
N THR A 447 -3.55 -10.51 -37.52
CA THR A 447 -4.53 -11.09 -36.59
C THR A 447 -3.79 -11.75 -35.41
N GLU A 448 -2.75 -12.53 -35.67
CA GLU A 448 -1.94 -13.17 -34.63
C GLU A 448 -1.26 -12.11 -33.73
N LEU A 449 -0.71 -11.06 -34.33
CA LEU A 449 -0.09 -9.94 -33.62
C LEU A 449 -1.12 -9.19 -32.75
N ALA A 450 -2.33 -8.95 -33.26
CA ALA A 450 -3.41 -8.31 -32.49
C ALA A 450 -3.81 -9.16 -31.28
N LEU A 451 -3.92 -10.47 -31.44
CA LEU A 451 -4.23 -11.41 -30.35
C LEU A 451 -3.12 -11.45 -29.29
N LEU A 452 -1.85 -11.42 -29.69
CA LEU A 452 -0.73 -11.31 -28.75
C LEU A 452 -0.76 -10.00 -27.96
N PHE A 453 -1.03 -8.88 -28.63
CA PHE A 453 -1.21 -7.59 -27.95
C PHE A 453 -2.38 -7.69 -26.96
N PHE A 454 -3.55 -8.16 -27.40
CA PHE A 454 -4.72 -8.34 -26.54
C PHE A 454 -4.41 -9.15 -25.28
N LYS A 455 -3.73 -10.30 -25.44
CA LYS A 455 -3.32 -11.17 -24.34
C LYS A 455 -2.50 -10.44 -23.27
N ASN A 456 -1.60 -9.56 -23.68
CA ASN A 456 -0.78 -8.76 -22.75
C ASN A 456 -1.59 -7.73 -21.95
N PHE A 457 -2.79 -7.36 -22.42
CA PHE A 457 -3.67 -6.41 -21.74
C PHE A 457 -4.76 -7.06 -20.88
N LEU A 458 -4.96 -8.38 -20.93
CA LEU A 458 -6.02 -9.09 -20.20
C LEU A 458 -6.08 -8.77 -18.70
N LYS A 459 -4.92 -8.60 -18.04
CA LYS A 459 -4.85 -8.28 -16.61
C LYS A 459 -5.41 -6.90 -16.22
N TYR A 460 -5.67 -6.04 -17.20
CA TYR A 460 -6.23 -4.71 -17.01
C TYR A 460 -7.70 -4.62 -17.43
N LEU A 461 -8.29 -5.75 -17.86
CA LEU A 461 -9.66 -5.84 -18.35
C LEU A 461 -10.47 -6.70 -17.38
N ASP A 462 -11.73 -6.35 -17.22
CA ASP A 462 -12.72 -7.08 -16.43
C ASP A 462 -13.24 -8.31 -17.22
N PRO A 463 -13.31 -9.51 -16.62
CA PRO A 463 -13.92 -10.67 -17.26
C PRO A 463 -15.37 -10.47 -17.74
N ASP A 464 -16.12 -9.55 -17.13
CA ASP A 464 -17.52 -9.27 -17.48
C ASP A 464 -17.66 -8.45 -18.78
N GLU A 465 -16.57 -7.92 -19.34
CA GLU A 465 -16.59 -7.28 -20.65
C GLU A 465 -16.80 -8.31 -21.77
N ASN A 466 -17.40 -7.87 -22.89
CA ASN A 466 -17.53 -8.71 -24.08
C ASN A 466 -16.17 -8.90 -24.77
N MET A 467 -15.36 -9.81 -24.22
CA MET A 467 -13.97 -10.04 -24.62
C MET A 467 -13.82 -10.45 -26.08
N GLU A 468 -14.77 -11.22 -26.64
CA GLU A 468 -14.74 -11.61 -28.06
C GLU A 468 -14.96 -10.42 -28.98
N LYS A 469 -15.89 -9.53 -28.64
CA LYS A 469 -16.09 -8.28 -29.40
C LYS A 469 -14.86 -7.39 -29.33
N LEU A 470 -14.24 -7.27 -28.16
CA LEU A 470 -13.02 -6.46 -27.95
C LEU A 470 -11.83 -7.00 -28.77
N LYS A 471 -11.66 -8.33 -28.85
CA LYS A 471 -10.67 -8.98 -29.73
C LYS A 471 -10.92 -8.64 -31.19
N ASN A 472 -12.14 -8.80 -31.66
CA ASN A 472 -12.51 -8.55 -33.06
C ASN A 472 -12.32 -7.08 -33.46
N ASP A 473 -12.69 -6.16 -32.57
CA ASP A 473 -12.45 -4.72 -32.76
C ASP A 473 -10.94 -4.43 -32.89
N LEU A 474 -10.09 -5.03 -32.03
CA LEU A 474 -8.64 -4.84 -32.10
C LEU A 474 -8.03 -5.41 -33.39
N ILE A 475 -8.47 -6.60 -33.82
CA ILE A 475 -8.05 -7.22 -35.08
C ILE A 475 -8.40 -6.30 -36.26
N SER A 476 -9.62 -5.77 -36.28
CA SER A 476 -10.06 -4.81 -37.30
C SER A 476 -9.18 -3.56 -37.35
N VAL A 477 -8.80 -3.02 -36.19
CA VAL A 477 -7.90 -1.85 -36.12
C VAL A 477 -6.51 -2.16 -36.66
N PHE A 478 -5.96 -3.33 -36.34
CA PHE A 478 -4.65 -3.75 -36.85
C PHE A 478 -4.69 -3.91 -38.37
N ASN A 479 -5.69 -4.63 -38.89
CA ASN A 479 -5.87 -4.81 -40.34
C ASN A 479 -6.06 -3.47 -41.08
N LYS A 480 -6.84 -2.54 -40.51
CA LYS A 480 -7.11 -1.23 -41.14
C LYS A 480 -5.91 -0.28 -41.12
N LYS A 481 -5.08 -0.32 -40.06
CA LYS A 481 -3.95 0.61 -39.89
C LYS A 481 -2.62 0.09 -40.43
N ALA A 482 -2.49 -1.21 -40.68
CA ALA A 482 -1.20 -1.82 -40.92
C ALA A 482 -0.54 -1.46 -42.26
N LEU A 483 -1.27 -1.46 -43.39
CA LEU A 483 -0.62 -1.39 -44.71
C LEU A 483 0.29 -0.15 -44.88
N ASP A 484 -0.20 1.06 -44.62
CA ASP A 484 0.61 2.27 -44.81
C ASP A 484 1.70 2.48 -43.75
N ILE A 485 1.48 1.99 -42.52
CA ILE A 485 2.39 2.23 -41.39
C ILE A 485 3.64 1.35 -41.50
N PHE A 486 3.47 0.08 -41.88
CA PHE A 486 4.57 -0.87 -42.00
C PHE A 486 5.45 -0.60 -43.25
N ILE A 487 4.89 -0.10 -44.35
CA ILE A 487 5.65 0.22 -45.57
C ILE A 487 6.65 1.37 -45.36
N LYS A 488 6.29 2.36 -44.52
CA LYS A 488 7.07 3.60 -44.36
C LYS A 488 8.00 3.65 -43.14
N ASN A 489 7.90 2.70 -42.22
CA ASN A 489 8.58 2.77 -40.92
C ASN A 489 9.29 1.47 -40.55
N ASN A 490 10.37 1.59 -39.77
CA ASN A 490 11.03 0.44 -39.15
C ASN A 490 10.09 -0.26 -38.14
N ILE A 491 10.17 -1.59 -38.07
CA ILE A 491 9.41 -2.50 -37.20
C ILE A 491 9.18 -1.98 -35.77
N ASN A 492 10.20 -1.40 -35.13
CA ASN A 492 10.10 -0.90 -33.75
C ASN A 492 9.17 0.32 -33.65
N LYS A 493 9.20 1.22 -34.65
CA LYS A 493 8.27 2.35 -34.71
C LYS A 493 6.84 1.86 -34.95
N VAL A 494 6.68 0.81 -35.76
CA VAL A 494 5.37 0.22 -36.02
C VAL A 494 4.77 -0.40 -34.76
N LEU A 495 5.53 -1.23 -34.04
CA LEU A 495 5.09 -1.83 -32.78
C LEU A 495 4.71 -0.76 -31.75
N LYS A 496 5.46 0.34 -31.67
CA LYS A 496 5.11 1.49 -30.81
C LYS A 496 3.80 2.17 -31.22
N LEU A 497 3.53 2.30 -32.52
CA LEU A 497 2.27 2.87 -33.03
C LEU A 497 1.08 1.92 -32.79
N LEU A 498 1.25 0.63 -33.05
CA LEU A 498 0.25 -0.40 -32.76
C LEU A 498 -0.07 -0.43 -31.28
N TYR A 499 0.93 -0.34 -30.41
CA TYR A 499 0.73 -0.27 -28.96
C TYR A 499 -0.10 0.93 -28.53
N LYS A 500 0.15 2.12 -29.09
CA LYS A 500 -0.68 3.31 -28.86
C LYS A 500 -2.11 3.09 -29.37
N CYS A 501 -2.28 2.41 -30.51
CA CYS A 501 -3.59 2.07 -31.04
C CYS A 501 -4.34 1.08 -30.16
N THR A 502 -3.68 0.04 -29.64
CA THR A 502 -4.27 -0.93 -28.71
C THR A 502 -4.77 -0.24 -27.45
N ILE A 503 -3.94 0.59 -26.79
CA ILE A 503 -4.38 1.33 -25.59
C ILE A 503 -5.59 2.20 -25.91
N PHE A 504 -5.54 2.94 -27.01
CA PHE A 504 -6.64 3.83 -27.38
C PHE A 504 -7.93 3.06 -27.70
N GLU A 505 -7.84 1.95 -28.44
CA GLU A 505 -9.01 1.14 -28.80
C GLU A 505 -9.64 0.48 -27.56
N LEU A 506 -8.83 -0.13 -26.71
CA LEU A 506 -9.30 -0.71 -25.45
C LEU A 506 -9.93 0.36 -24.54
N LEU A 507 -9.36 1.57 -24.51
CA LEU A 507 -9.89 2.67 -23.70
C LEU A 507 -11.29 3.12 -24.17
N ILE A 508 -11.48 3.32 -25.48
CA ILE A 508 -12.76 3.81 -26.01
C ILE A 508 -13.85 2.72 -26.00
N LYS A 509 -13.45 1.44 -25.97
CA LYS A 509 -14.35 0.29 -25.93
C LYS A 509 -14.60 -0.27 -24.53
N ALA A 510 -13.89 0.22 -23.51
CA ALA A 510 -14.13 -0.17 -22.12
C ALA A 510 -15.57 0.14 -21.69
N GLU A 511 -16.24 -0.86 -21.12
CA GLU A 511 -17.63 -0.76 -20.66
C GLU A 511 -17.72 -0.72 -19.13
N THR A 512 -16.72 -1.27 -18.42
CA THR A 512 -16.67 -1.26 -16.96
C THR A 512 -15.83 -0.10 -16.42
N GLU A 513 -16.13 0.31 -15.18
CA GLU A 513 -15.35 1.32 -14.44
C GLU A 513 -13.89 0.88 -14.24
N TYR A 514 -13.68 -0.40 -13.92
CA TYR A 514 -12.36 -0.98 -13.69
C TYR A 514 -11.51 -0.98 -14.96
N SER A 515 -12.02 -1.54 -16.06
CA SER A 515 -11.29 -1.57 -17.34
C SER A 515 -10.98 -0.16 -17.83
N PHE A 516 -11.97 0.74 -17.80
CA PHE A 516 -11.76 2.13 -18.21
C PHE A 516 -10.66 2.78 -17.36
N SER A 517 -10.73 2.69 -16.04
CA SER A 517 -9.78 3.36 -15.14
C SER A 517 -8.36 2.81 -15.26
N MET A 518 -8.21 1.48 -15.39
CA MET A 518 -6.92 0.83 -15.59
C MET A 518 -6.26 1.23 -16.91
N ILE A 519 -7.01 1.19 -18.01
CA ILE A 519 -6.50 1.56 -19.33
C ILE A 519 -6.31 3.08 -19.44
N TYR A 520 -7.19 3.88 -18.83
CA TYR A 520 -7.07 5.34 -18.80
C TYR A 520 -5.80 5.77 -18.07
N LYS A 521 -5.48 5.18 -16.92
CA LYS A 521 -4.21 5.42 -16.24
C LYS A 521 -3.01 5.13 -17.15
N LYS A 522 -3.04 3.99 -17.86
CA LYS A 522 -1.99 3.62 -18.82
C LYS A 522 -1.86 4.67 -19.94
N PHE A 523 -2.98 5.13 -20.47
CA PHE A 523 -3.00 6.22 -21.45
C PHE A 523 -2.42 7.51 -20.87
N LEU A 524 -2.89 7.94 -19.70
CA LEU A 524 -2.51 9.19 -19.04
C LEU A 524 -1.01 9.23 -18.73
N CYS A 525 -0.45 8.14 -18.19
CA CYS A 525 0.99 8.00 -17.96
C CYS A 525 1.79 8.30 -19.24
N ARG A 526 1.36 7.77 -20.38
CA ARG A 526 2.05 7.98 -21.66
C ARG A 526 1.83 9.37 -22.23
N TYR A 527 0.65 9.93 -22.02
CA TYR A 527 0.36 11.31 -22.39
C TYR A 527 1.23 12.29 -21.59
N MET A 528 1.45 12.02 -20.29
CA MET A 528 2.28 12.85 -19.40
C MET A 528 3.77 12.84 -19.70
N PHE A 529 4.31 11.83 -20.38
CA PHE A 529 5.75 11.74 -20.69
C PHE A 529 6.07 11.80 -22.19
N ASN A 530 5.07 12.09 -23.04
CA ASN A 530 5.26 12.33 -24.47
C ASN A 530 4.76 13.73 -24.86
N VAL A 531 5.31 14.24 -25.96
CA VAL A 531 4.96 15.56 -26.53
C VAL A 531 3.78 15.46 -27.52
N ASP A 532 3.20 14.27 -27.69
CA ASP A 532 2.11 14.07 -28.65
C ASP A 532 0.87 14.87 -28.27
N GLU A 533 0.36 15.69 -29.19
CA GLU A 533 -0.89 16.39 -29.00
C GLU A 533 -2.09 15.42 -29.12
N LEU A 534 -3.03 15.54 -28.20
CA LEU A 534 -4.29 14.80 -28.25
C LEU A 534 -5.27 15.57 -29.14
N SER A 535 -5.57 15.02 -30.32
CA SER A 535 -6.54 15.64 -31.24
C SER A 535 -7.94 15.70 -30.62
N LYS A 536 -8.72 16.72 -31.03
CA LYS A 536 -10.10 16.93 -30.54
C LYS A 536 -10.97 15.68 -30.66
N ASN A 537 -10.96 15.01 -31.82
CA ASN A 537 -11.75 13.79 -32.05
C ASN A 537 -11.38 12.64 -31.08
N LYS A 538 -10.09 12.47 -30.79
CA LYS A 538 -9.64 11.46 -29.82
C LYS A 538 -10.06 11.82 -28.40
N ARG A 539 -9.95 13.10 -28.04
CA ARG A 539 -10.40 13.62 -26.75
C ARG A 539 -11.89 13.33 -26.53
N ASP A 540 -12.73 13.70 -27.51
CA ASP A 540 -14.17 13.53 -27.43
C ASP A 540 -14.56 12.04 -27.30
N SER A 541 -13.86 11.16 -28.03
CA SER A 541 -14.06 9.70 -27.94
C SER A 541 -13.74 9.15 -26.54
N ILE A 542 -12.68 9.63 -25.89
CA ILE A 542 -12.33 9.22 -24.52
C ILE A 542 -13.35 9.76 -23.51
N ILE A 543 -13.82 10.99 -23.69
CA ILE A 543 -14.86 11.58 -22.81
C ILE A 543 -16.16 10.78 -22.91
N GLU A 544 -16.59 10.38 -24.11
CA GLU A 544 -17.78 9.54 -24.27
C GLU A 544 -17.60 8.14 -23.68
N ALA A 545 -16.40 7.55 -23.77
CA ALA A 545 -16.09 6.30 -23.08
C ALA A 545 -16.09 6.45 -21.55
N ALA A 546 -15.53 7.53 -21.02
CA ALA A 546 -15.56 7.86 -19.59
C ALA A 546 -16.99 8.04 -19.09
N LYS A 547 -17.84 8.72 -19.87
CA LYS A 547 -19.25 8.92 -19.55
C LYS A 547 -20.00 7.59 -19.50
N ARG A 548 -19.79 6.71 -20.48
CA ARG A 548 -20.42 5.38 -20.53
C ARG A 548 -19.98 4.49 -19.36
N SER A 549 -18.69 4.43 -19.06
CA SER A 549 -18.14 3.53 -18.04
C SER A 549 -18.32 4.03 -16.60
N LEU A 550 -18.10 5.33 -16.33
CA LEU A 550 -18.16 5.89 -14.97
C LEU A 550 -19.59 6.28 -14.54
N LEU A 551 -20.46 6.65 -15.49
CA LEU A 551 -21.81 7.18 -15.22
C LEU A 551 -22.94 6.25 -15.70
N ALA A 552 -22.66 4.96 -15.97
CA ALA A 552 -23.61 3.99 -16.52
C ALA A 552 -24.95 3.88 -15.78
N ASN A 553 -24.99 4.17 -14.47
CA ASN A 553 -26.19 4.08 -13.64
C ASN A 553 -26.77 5.46 -13.30
N SER A 554 -28.09 5.63 -13.47
CA SER A 554 -28.84 6.88 -13.27
C SER A 554 -28.84 7.45 -11.83
N LYS A 555 -28.24 6.71 -10.88
CA LYS A 555 -27.96 7.14 -9.49
C LYS A 555 -26.45 7.14 -9.19
N ALA A 556 -25.61 7.54 -10.14
CA ALA A 556 -24.16 7.66 -9.90
C ALA A 556 -23.92 8.60 -8.70
N GLY A 557 -23.31 8.06 -7.63
CA GLY A 557 -23.00 8.83 -6.42
C GLY A 557 -22.08 10.01 -6.70
N LYS A 558 -22.08 11.01 -5.80
CA LYS A 558 -21.31 12.27 -5.92
C LYS A 558 -19.83 12.05 -6.29
N HIS A 559 -19.21 10.97 -5.81
CA HIS A 559 -17.82 10.60 -6.12
C HIS A 559 -17.59 10.27 -7.60
N LYS A 560 -18.46 9.48 -8.24
CA LYS A 560 -18.32 9.12 -9.66
C LYS A 560 -18.42 10.32 -10.60
N GLN A 561 -19.24 11.31 -10.22
CA GLN A 561 -19.31 12.58 -10.95
C GLN A 561 -18.01 13.38 -10.83
N GLN A 562 -17.39 13.40 -9.65
CA GLN A 562 -16.09 14.05 -9.45
C GLN A 562 -14.99 13.37 -10.27
N ASP A 563 -14.98 12.04 -10.32
CA ASP A 563 -14.02 11.28 -11.12
C ASP A 563 -14.16 11.56 -12.62
N PHE A 564 -15.38 11.60 -13.15
CA PHE A 564 -15.64 11.98 -14.53
C PHE A 564 -15.20 13.41 -14.85
N LEU A 565 -15.48 14.37 -13.95
CA LEU A 565 -15.04 15.76 -14.09
C LEU A 565 -13.51 15.88 -14.05
N ARG A 566 -12.82 15.05 -13.26
CA ARG A 566 -11.35 14.99 -13.26
C ARG A 566 -10.83 14.54 -14.61
N VAL A 567 -11.38 13.46 -15.19
CA VAL A 567 -10.97 12.97 -16.52
C VAL A 567 -11.13 14.08 -17.57
N ILE A 568 -12.23 14.83 -17.55
CA ILE A 568 -12.43 15.98 -18.43
C ILE A 568 -11.35 17.05 -18.19
N LYS A 569 -11.08 17.40 -16.94
CA LYS A 569 -10.05 18.39 -16.58
C LYS A 569 -8.69 17.98 -17.13
N GLU A 570 -8.28 16.73 -16.90
CA GLU A 570 -6.99 16.19 -17.36
C GLU A 570 -6.88 16.19 -18.88
N LEU A 571 -7.93 15.78 -19.59
CA LEU A 571 -7.97 15.76 -21.05
C LEU A 571 -7.99 17.15 -21.72
N ASN A 572 -8.43 18.17 -20.99
CA ASN A 572 -8.42 19.57 -21.44
C ASN A 572 -7.08 20.28 -21.18
N MET A 573 -6.22 19.71 -20.34
CA MET A 573 -4.86 20.22 -20.12
C MET A 573 -3.92 19.75 -21.25
N SER A 574 -2.87 20.52 -21.51
CA SER A 574 -1.76 20.02 -22.34
C SER A 574 -1.00 18.91 -21.60
N SER A 575 -0.23 18.09 -22.31
CA SER A 575 0.61 17.05 -21.68
C SER A 575 1.57 17.62 -20.62
N GLN A 576 2.10 18.83 -20.83
CA GLN A 576 2.90 19.56 -19.85
C GLN A 576 2.06 20.03 -18.65
N GLY A 577 0.82 20.45 -18.87
CA GLY A 577 -0.11 20.79 -17.80
C GLY A 577 -0.42 19.60 -16.91
N VAL A 578 -0.70 18.43 -17.51
CA VAL A 578 -0.95 17.18 -16.75
C VAL A 578 0.31 16.75 -15.98
N LEU A 579 1.48 16.77 -16.63
CA LEU A 579 2.76 16.45 -15.98
C LEU A 579 2.99 17.35 -14.76
N PHE A 580 2.79 18.67 -14.90
CA PHE A 580 2.92 19.60 -13.79
C PHE A 580 1.89 19.36 -12.68
N HIS A 581 0.63 19.05 -13.04
CA HIS A 581 -0.42 18.76 -12.06
C HIS A 581 -0.08 17.57 -11.18
N TYR A 582 0.49 16.51 -11.76
CA TYR A 582 0.84 15.28 -11.06
C TYR A 582 2.19 15.34 -10.33
N PHE A 583 3.16 16.11 -10.85
CA PHE A 583 4.55 16.02 -10.42
C PHE A 583 5.17 17.33 -9.93
N SER A 584 4.39 18.38 -9.67
CA SER A 584 4.93 19.65 -9.13
C SER A 584 5.36 19.56 -7.66
N ASN A 585 4.75 18.66 -6.88
CA ASN A 585 5.10 18.41 -5.47
C ASN A 585 5.37 16.91 -5.19
N ALA A 586 5.72 16.15 -6.23
CA ALA A 586 5.92 14.71 -6.16
C ALA A 586 7.24 14.31 -5.50
N PHE A 587 8.24 15.19 -5.49
CA PHE A 587 9.60 14.84 -5.05
C PHE A 587 10.14 15.79 -3.99
N LEU A 588 10.89 15.24 -3.05
CA LEU A 588 11.69 15.96 -2.07
C LEU A 588 13.16 15.82 -2.46
N PHE A 589 13.86 16.94 -2.59
CA PHE A 589 15.28 16.94 -2.95
C PHE A 589 16.12 17.35 -1.75
N LYS A 590 17.19 16.57 -1.49
CA LYS A 590 18.22 16.92 -0.50
C LYS A 590 19.59 16.81 -1.15
N ILE A 591 20.45 17.78 -0.93
CA ILE A 591 21.83 17.76 -1.44
C ILE A 591 22.82 17.98 -0.31
N THR A 592 23.99 17.35 -0.39
CA THR A 592 25.05 17.52 0.61
C THR A 592 25.52 18.97 0.70
N SER A 593 25.84 19.46 1.89
CA SER A 593 26.28 20.83 2.13
C SER A 593 27.22 20.88 3.33
N LYS A 594 28.05 21.91 3.41
CA LYS A 594 29.00 22.10 4.52
C LYS A 594 28.34 22.07 5.91
N THR A 595 27.05 22.40 6.01
CA THR A 595 26.28 22.44 7.27
C THR A 595 25.34 21.24 7.45
N GLY A 596 25.46 20.16 6.66
CA GLY A 596 24.54 19.03 6.65
C GLY A 596 23.75 18.92 5.34
N TRP A 597 22.59 18.28 5.35
CA TRP A 597 21.73 18.21 4.16
C TRP A 597 21.04 19.55 3.91
N TYR A 598 21.14 20.06 2.68
CA TYR A 598 20.35 21.18 2.21
C TYR A 598 19.09 20.67 1.51
N GLU A 599 17.92 21.03 2.02
CA GLU A 599 16.63 20.69 1.42
C GLU A 599 16.23 21.76 0.39
N VAL A 600 15.87 21.30 -0.81
CA VAL A 600 15.44 22.20 -1.89
C VAL A 600 13.96 22.50 -1.69
N SER A 601 13.62 23.78 -1.54
CA SER A 601 12.24 24.19 -1.26
C SER A 601 11.29 23.99 -2.44
N LYS A 602 11.76 24.16 -3.68
CA LYS A 602 10.94 24.10 -4.90
C LYS A 602 11.78 23.62 -6.09
N TYR A 603 11.12 22.94 -7.02
CA TYR A 603 11.71 22.54 -8.30
C TYR A 603 10.71 22.76 -9.45
N GLU A 604 11.25 22.84 -10.65
CA GLU A 604 10.51 22.89 -11.91
C GLU A 604 10.50 21.50 -12.55
N ILE A 605 9.38 21.12 -13.16
CA ILE A 605 9.28 19.92 -14.00
C ILE A 605 8.86 20.28 -15.42
N ARG A 606 9.57 19.73 -16.41
CA ARG A 606 9.33 19.98 -17.84
C ARG A 606 9.44 18.71 -18.68
N HIS A 607 8.71 18.65 -19.79
CA HIS A 607 8.87 17.61 -20.81
C HIS A 607 10.19 17.72 -21.57
N ILE A 608 10.66 16.59 -22.08
CA ILE A 608 11.72 16.55 -23.09
C ILE A 608 11.10 16.62 -24.49
N LYS A 609 11.48 17.62 -25.29
CA LYS A 609 10.84 17.92 -26.59
C LYS A 609 10.93 16.80 -27.64
N LYS A 610 11.97 15.96 -27.62
CA LYS A 610 12.31 15.04 -28.73
C LYS A 610 12.25 13.55 -28.38
N ARG A 611 12.15 13.20 -27.10
CA ARG A 611 12.17 11.82 -26.61
C ARG A 611 11.28 11.70 -25.37
N PRO A 612 10.78 10.50 -25.06
CA PRO A 612 10.00 10.30 -23.84
C PRO A 612 10.87 10.60 -22.61
N GLY A 613 10.30 11.35 -21.67
CA GLY A 613 10.96 11.68 -20.41
C GLY A 613 10.71 13.11 -19.94
N PHE A 614 11.40 13.48 -18.87
CA PHE A 614 11.16 14.73 -18.16
C PHE A 614 12.45 15.32 -17.61
N THR A 615 12.43 16.63 -17.35
CA THR A 615 13.51 17.39 -16.72
C THR A 615 13.04 17.88 -15.37
N LEU A 616 13.84 17.66 -14.33
CA LEU A 616 13.70 18.26 -13.01
C LEU A 616 14.78 19.33 -12.84
N GLY A 617 14.40 20.57 -12.52
CA GLY A 617 15.35 21.67 -12.37
C GLY A 617 15.12 22.45 -11.09
N PHE A 618 16.18 22.81 -10.37
CA PHE A 618 16.09 23.66 -9.19
C PHE A 618 17.29 24.59 -9.05
N ASP A 619 17.07 25.71 -8.36
CA ASP A 619 18.07 26.73 -8.11
C ASP A 619 18.52 26.69 -6.64
N ILE A 620 19.82 26.84 -6.42
CA ILE A 620 20.47 27.00 -5.13
C ILE A 620 20.99 28.43 -5.07
N ASN A 621 20.48 29.19 -4.10
CA ASN A 621 20.83 30.60 -3.91
C ASN A 621 22.30 30.78 -3.52
N LYS A 622 22.84 31.98 -3.77
CA LYS A 622 24.23 32.33 -3.45
C LYS A 622 24.58 32.23 -1.95
N ASP A 623 23.58 32.39 -1.07
CA ASP A 623 23.76 32.41 0.38
C ASP A 623 23.81 30.99 0.99
N VAL A 624 23.47 29.97 0.21
CA VAL A 624 23.57 28.57 0.63
C VAL A 624 25.05 28.17 0.69
N PRO A 625 25.51 27.45 1.72
CA PRO A 625 26.90 27.01 1.82
C PRO A 625 27.37 26.18 0.62
N PRO A 626 28.68 25.93 0.52
CA PRO A 626 29.26 25.04 -0.49
C PRO A 626 28.62 23.65 -0.48
N ILE A 627 28.34 23.13 -1.68
CA ILE A 627 28.00 21.72 -1.88
C ILE A 627 29.28 20.92 -1.86
N ILE A 628 29.42 20.07 -0.84
CA ILE A 628 30.63 19.31 -0.55
C ILE A 628 30.41 17.81 -0.74
N ASP A 629 31.53 17.11 -0.77
CA ASP A 629 31.60 15.65 -0.74
C ASP A 629 30.76 15.10 0.44
N TYR A 630 30.07 13.98 0.22
CA TYR A 630 29.31 13.33 1.28
C TYR A 630 30.24 12.84 2.38
N ASP A 631 30.04 13.40 3.56
CA ASP A 631 30.71 13.02 4.80
C ASP A 631 29.69 12.39 5.77
N ARG A 632 29.98 11.19 6.26
CA ARG A 632 29.10 10.44 7.18
C ARG A 632 28.91 11.15 8.52
N GLU A 633 29.90 11.90 9.03
CA GLU A 633 29.78 12.62 10.30
C GLU A 633 28.89 13.85 10.17
N ILE A 634 28.98 14.55 9.04
CA ILE A 634 28.20 15.77 8.77
C ILE A 634 26.76 15.44 8.33
N HIS A 635 26.59 14.41 7.49
CA HIS A 635 25.33 14.14 6.81
C HIS A 635 24.56 12.94 7.38
N GLY A 636 25.22 12.06 8.15
CA GLY A 636 24.62 10.82 8.64
C GLY A 636 24.21 9.83 7.52
N GLY A 637 23.66 8.68 7.89
CA GLY A 637 23.22 7.64 6.94
C GLY A 637 24.28 6.60 6.57
N LYS A 638 24.06 5.89 5.46
CA LYS A 638 24.87 4.74 5.00
C LYS A 638 25.30 4.88 3.52
N HIS A 639 25.55 6.09 3.04
CA HIS A 639 26.09 6.28 1.69
C HIS A 639 27.61 6.09 1.66
N GLN A 640 28.16 5.85 0.48
CA GLN A 640 29.61 5.77 0.30
C GLN A 640 30.24 7.15 0.50
N GLN A 641 31.28 7.24 1.33
CA GLN A 641 32.12 8.44 1.47
C GLN A 641 32.69 8.84 0.09
N GLY A 642 32.67 10.14 -0.21
CA GLY A 642 33.17 10.65 -1.49
C GLY A 642 32.29 11.73 -2.11
N ALA A 643 32.11 11.71 -3.43
CA ALA A 643 31.49 12.80 -4.19
C ALA A 643 30.13 13.28 -3.61
N PRO A 644 29.72 14.53 -3.88
CA PRO A 644 28.47 15.08 -3.36
C PRO A 644 27.26 14.26 -3.80
N ILE A 645 26.24 14.20 -2.94
CA ILE A 645 25.05 13.38 -3.17
C ILE A 645 23.82 14.27 -3.28
N LEU A 646 23.05 14.04 -4.35
CA LEU A 646 21.70 14.56 -4.52
C LEU A 646 20.68 13.42 -4.32
N SER A 647 19.95 13.47 -3.21
CA SER A 647 18.82 12.60 -2.91
C SER A 647 17.53 13.17 -3.52
N ILE A 648 16.75 12.30 -4.17
CA ILE A 648 15.44 12.58 -4.77
C ILE A 648 14.48 11.52 -4.24
N CYS A 649 13.69 11.89 -3.24
CA CYS A 649 12.70 11.02 -2.59
C CYS A 649 11.29 11.33 -3.08
N ILE A 650 10.41 10.33 -3.09
CA ILE A 650 8.97 10.54 -3.30
C ILE A 650 8.41 11.28 -2.09
N ASN A 651 7.66 12.33 -2.35
CA ASN A 651 6.94 13.06 -1.31
C ASN A 651 5.70 12.26 -0.90
N SER A 652 5.72 11.65 0.28
CA SER A 652 4.56 10.94 0.82
C SER A 652 3.42 11.88 1.22
N ALA A 653 3.61 13.20 1.24
CA ALA A 653 2.54 14.17 1.47
C ALA A 653 1.93 14.72 0.18
N ALA A 654 2.35 14.25 -1.00
CA ALA A 654 1.78 14.73 -2.27
C ALA A 654 0.31 14.34 -2.42
N ASP A 655 -0.50 15.26 -2.99
CA ASP A 655 -1.94 15.07 -3.23
C ASP A 655 -2.21 13.85 -4.12
N ILE A 656 -1.37 13.66 -5.14
CA ILE A 656 -1.37 12.51 -6.03
C ILE A 656 -0.07 11.76 -5.80
N TYR A 657 -0.14 10.46 -5.52
CA TYR A 657 1.03 9.68 -5.19
C TYR A 657 1.80 9.29 -6.45
N PRO A 658 3.03 9.83 -6.65
CA PRO A 658 3.68 9.79 -7.97
C PRO A 658 4.18 8.41 -8.37
N TYR A 659 4.43 7.50 -7.41
CA TYR A 659 4.99 6.18 -7.68
C TYR A 659 4.21 5.43 -8.76
N SER A 660 2.88 5.41 -8.65
CA SER A 660 1.98 4.68 -9.54
C SER A 660 2.02 5.16 -11.00
N TYR A 661 2.46 6.39 -11.22
CA TYR A 661 2.53 7.05 -12.53
C TYR A 661 3.92 6.99 -13.17
N ILE A 662 4.98 6.83 -12.35
CA ILE A 662 6.36 6.60 -12.82
C ILE A 662 6.64 5.11 -13.01
N GLN A 663 6.07 4.24 -12.16
CA GLN A 663 6.30 2.79 -12.15
C GLN A 663 6.21 2.10 -13.52
N PRO A 664 5.30 2.49 -14.45
CA PRO A 664 5.25 1.91 -15.79
C PRO A 664 6.51 2.12 -16.65
N PHE A 665 7.39 3.04 -16.27
CA PHE A 665 8.57 3.42 -17.03
C PHE A 665 9.87 2.96 -16.38
N SER A 666 10.85 2.63 -17.22
CA SER A 666 12.25 2.39 -16.89
C SER A 666 13.03 3.69 -17.14
N ILE A 667 14.01 4.03 -16.29
CA ILE A 667 14.91 5.14 -16.57
C ILE A 667 16.11 4.57 -17.30
N THR A 668 16.37 5.02 -18.53
CA THR A 668 17.44 4.49 -19.39
C THR A 668 18.69 5.36 -19.37
N GLY A 669 18.55 6.63 -19.01
CA GLY A 669 19.68 7.53 -18.87
C GLY A 669 19.32 8.82 -18.15
N ILE A 670 20.30 9.37 -17.44
CA ILE A 670 20.18 10.65 -16.73
C ILE A 670 21.25 11.59 -17.29
N LYS A 671 20.84 12.75 -17.78
CA LYS A 671 21.77 13.85 -18.10
C LYS A 671 21.70 14.89 -16.99
N LEU A 672 22.77 15.02 -16.23
CA LEU A 672 22.94 16.03 -15.19
C LEU A 672 23.59 17.27 -15.80
N ASN A 673 22.96 18.43 -15.64
CA ASN A 673 23.51 19.71 -16.07
C ASN A 673 23.58 20.66 -14.89
N VAL A 674 24.70 21.35 -14.76
CA VAL A 674 24.88 22.42 -13.77
C VAL A 674 25.18 23.73 -14.48
N LYS A 675 24.56 24.82 -14.01
CA LYS A 675 24.85 26.18 -14.45
C LYS A 675 25.23 26.99 -13.22
N VAL A 676 26.43 27.55 -13.21
CA VAL A 676 26.91 28.40 -12.13
C VAL A 676 27.11 29.80 -12.68
N LYS A 677 26.59 30.79 -11.97
CA LYS A 677 26.78 32.21 -12.28
C LYS A 677 27.45 32.92 -11.13
N GLY A 678 28.40 33.80 -11.48
CA GLY A 678 29.10 34.63 -10.50
C GLY A 678 30.07 33.86 -9.61
N TYR A 679 30.67 32.76 -10.09
CA TYR A 679 31.72 32.03 -9.38
C TYR A 679 32.97 32.91 -9.27
N LYS A 680 33.42 33.22 -8.05
CA LYS A 680 34.57 34.10 -7.79
C LYS A 680 35.77 33.34 -7.27
N ASN A 681 35.63 32.06 -6.91
CA ASN A 681 36.70 31.27 -6.34
C ASN A 681 37.73 30.78 -7.39
N VAL A 682 38.34 31.74 -8.09
CA VAL A 682 39.37 31.56 -9.11
C VAL A 682 40.73 32.08 -8.66
N THR A 683 41.78 31.42 -9.11
CA THR A 683 43.17 31.83 -8.96
C THR A 683 43.53 32.74 -10.12
N ILE A 684 44.13 33.89 -9.84
CA ILE A 684 44.50 34.87 -10.86
C ILE A 684 46.00 35.12 -10.78
N HIS A 685 46.69 34.99 -11.90
CA HIS A 685 48.08 35.40 -12.05
C HIS A 685 48.20 36.43 -13.17
N ASN A 686 49.19 37.29 -13.05
CA ASN A 686 49.74 38.03 -14.18
C ASN A 686 51.20 37.62 -14.37
N ASP A 687 51.92 38.26 -15.31
CA ASP A 687 53.33 37.95 -15.55
C ASP A 687 54.26 38.29 -14.37
N HIS A 688 53.75 38.96 -13.32
CA HIS A 688 54.47 39.26 -12.07
C HIS A 688 54.13 38.29 -10.92
N GLY A 689 53.25 37.29 -11.14
CA GLY A 689 52.89 36.28 -10.16
C GLY A 689 51.42 36.29 -9.74
N LEU A 690 51.14 35.69 -8.59
CA LEU A 690 49.78 35.53 -8.04
C LEU A 690 49.21 36.90 -7.60
N VAL A 691 47.94 37.12 -7.88
CA VAL A 691 47.24 38.36 -7.61
C VAL A 691 46.21 38.19 -6.48
N ASP A 692 46.19 39.12 -5.53
CA ASP A 692 45.14 39.21 -4.51
C ASP A 692 43.85 39.80 -5.11
N ARG A 693 42.93 38.92 -5.46
CA ARG A 693 41.62 39.27 -6.02
C ARG A 693 40.65 39.94 -5.04
N SER A 694 40.98 40.03 -3.75
CA SER A 694 40.12 40.68 -2.75
C SER A 694 40.07 42.20 -2.93
N LYS A 695 41.02 42.74 -3.70
CA LYS A 695 41.15 44.15 -4.04
C LYS A 695 41.19 44.32 -5.56
N PRO A 696 40.91 45.54 -6.07
CA PRO A 696 41.15 45.85 -7.47
C PRO A 696 42.61 45.59 -7.86
N PHE A 697 42.82 45.03 -9.05
CA PHE A 697 44.13 44.53 -9.48
C PHE A 697 44.44 44.81 -10.95
N LEU A 698 45.74 44.73 -11.30
CA LEU A 698 46.26 45.00 -12.62
C LEU A 698 46.49 43.68 -13.39
N PRO A 699 45.54 43.25 -14.26
CA PRO A 699 45.61 41.96 -14.94
C PRO A 699 46.83 41.79 -15.86
N PHE A 700 47.39 42.90 -16.37
CA PHE A 700 48.51 42.89 -17.32
C PHE A 700 49.75 43.59 -16.75
N GLY A 701 49.82 43.73 -15.42
CA GLY A 701 50.90 44.46 -14.74
C GLY A 701 50.75 45.99 -14.79
N PRO A 702 51.67 46.72 -14.15
CA PRO A 702 51.62 48.18 -14.04
C PRO A 702 51.94 48.92 -15.35
N MET A 703 52.72 48.29 -16.23
CA MET A 703 53.07 48.81 -17.55
C MET A 703 52.73 47.76 -18.62
N PRO A 704 51.46 47.64 -19.03
CA PRO A 704 51.03 46.64 -19.99
C PRO A 704 51.78 46.78 -21.32
N ALA A 705 52.35 45.66 -21.79
CA ALA A 705 53.04 45.57 -23.08
C ALA A 705 52.37 44.52 -23.97
N GLN A 706 52.77 44.45 -25.24
CA GLN A 706 52.32 43.40 -26.14
C GLN A 706 52.68 42.02 -25.56
N GLY A 707 51.74 41.07 -25.59
CA GLY A 707 51.91 39.73 -25.01
C GLY A 707 51.71 39.65 -23.50
N ALA A 708 51.58 40.78 -22.79
CA ALA A 708 51.30 40.77 -21.36
C ALA A 708 50.00 40.00 -21.09
N SER A 709 50.05 39.11 -20.09
CA SER A 709 49.06 38.05 -19.93
C SER A 709 48.46 38.00 -18.53
N CYS A 710 47.17 37.67 -18.49
CA CYS A 710 46.40 37.37 -17.29
C CYS A 710 45.92 35.91 -17.35
N TYR A 711 46.22 35.13 -16.33
CA TYR A 711 45.90 33.71 -16.22
C TYR A 711 44.83 33.52 -15.14
N ILE A 712 43.71 32.91 -15.51
CA ILE A 712 42.54 32.74 -14.64
C ILE A 712 42.24 31.25 -14.52
N GLY A 713 42.54 30.65 -13.37
CA GLY A 713 42.35 29.24 -13.08
C GLY A 713 41.22 28.98 -12.10
N GLY A 714 40.51 27.87 -12.23
CA GLY A 714 39.51 27.47 -11.26
C GLY A 714 39.38 25.96 -11.17
N LEU A 715 39.87 25.40 -10.06
CA LEU A 715 39.85 23.96 -9.80
C LEU A 715 38.43 23.37 -9.94
N GLU A 716 37.41 24.09 -9.48
CA GLU A 716 36.02 23.64 -9.52
C GLU A 716 35.51 23.34 -10.94
N TYR A 717 35.75 24.22 -11.91
CA TYR A 717 35.32 24.01 -13.29
C TYR A 717 36.35 23.23 -14.11
N ALA A 718 37.61 23.19 -13.69
CA ALA A 718 38.67 22.40 -14.32
C ALA A 718 38.35 20.90 -14.29
N GLU A 719 37.78 20.40 -13.20
CA GLU A 719 37.42 18.97 -13.02
C GLU A 719 36.13 18.56 -13.74
N LYS A 720 35.47 19.48 -14.46
CA LYS A 720 34.13 19.28 -15.04
C LYS A 720 34.16 19.30 -16.56
N ASN A 721 33.20 18.57 -17.15
CA ASN A 721 32.94 18.61 -18.60
C ASN A 721 32.22 19.91 -18.96
N ILE A 722 32.97 20.98 -19.20
CA ILE A 722 32.43 22.31 -19.50
C ILE A 722 31.87 22.37 -20.92
N THR A 723 30.62 22.81 -21.06
CA THR A 723 29.98 23.07 -22.35
C THR A 723 30.00 24.54 -22.73
N LYS A 724 29.95 25.44 -21.73
CA LYS A 724 30.03 26.89 -21.92
C LYS A 724 30.76 27.50 -20.74
N ILE A 725 31.66 28.45 -21.00
CA ILE A 725 32.32 29.24 -19.97
C ILE A 725 32.41 30.70 -20.40
N SER A 726 32.27 31.61 -19.46
CA SER A 726 32.35 33.05 -19.70
C SER A 726 32.99 33.75 -18.53
N LEU A 727 33.82 34.75 -18.81
CA LEU A 727 34.39 35.63 -17.80
C LEU A 727 33.57 36.92 -17.75
N ASN A 728 33.16 37.32 -16.56
CA ASN A 728 32.52 38.60 -16.30
C ASN A 728 33.53 39.49 -15.56
N VAL A 729 33.93 40.57 -16.20
CA VAL A 729 34.92 41.52 -15.69
C VAL A 729 34.23 42.84 -15.44
N SER A 730 34.45 43.40 -14.25
CA SER A 730 34.10 44.77 -13.91
C SER A 730 35.39 45.58 -13.84
N TRP A 731 35.51 46.61 -14.68
CA TRP A 731 36.65 47.50 -14.73
C TRP A 731 36.51 48.63 -13.70
N LYS A 732 37.65 49.15 -13.26
CA LYS A 732 37.77 50.33 -12.41
C LYS A 732 38.47 51.43 -13.19
N ASN A 733 38.18 52.69 -12.86
CA ASN A 733 38.85 53.86 -13.41
C ASN A 733 38.81 53.97 -14.96
N LEU A 734 37.78 53.43 -15.62
CA LEU A 734 37.61 53.57 -17.06
C LEU A 734 37.47 55.05 -17.47
N PRO A 735 38.07 55.47 -18.60
CA PRO A 735 37.82 56.78 -19.19
C PRO A 735 36.32 57.05 -19.44
N ILE A 736 35.86 58.24 -19.05
CA ILE A 736 34.47 58.70 -19.21
C ILE A 736 34.46 59.77 -20.32
N ASN A 737 34.68 59.35 -21.56
CA ASN A 737 34.65 60.20 -22.73
C ASN A 737 33.75 59.60 -23.83
N TYR A 738 33.23 60.48 -24.70
CA TYR A 738 32.56 60.05 -25.93
C TYR A 738 33.60 59.47 -26.90
N GLY A 739 33.24 58.43 -27.66
CA GLY A 739 34.14 57.80 -28.64
C GLY A 739 35.15 56.77 -28.07
N GLY A 740 35.04 56.42 -26.78
CA GLY A 740 35.74 55.26 -26.20
C GLY A 740 37.27 55.41 -26.12
N MET A 741 37.99 54.29 -26.21
CA MET A 741 39.46 54.30 -26.08
C MET A 741 40.15 55.03 -27.24
N VAL A 742 39.60 54.98 -28.45
CA VAL A 742 40.19 55.69 -29.61
C VAL A 742 40.20 57.19 -29.38
N ALA A 743 39.07 57.77 -28.97
CA ALA A 743 39.00 59.20 -28.65
C ALA A 743 39.85 59.58 -27.41
N TYR A 744 40.00 58.67 -26.44
CA TYR A 744 40.87 58.90 -25.28
C TYR A 744 42.34 59.09 -25.69
N TYR A 745 42.79 58.41 -26.75
CA TYR A 745 44.18 58.48 -27.24
C TYR A 745 44.34 59.32 -28.52
N GLU A 746 43.40 60.21 -28.85
CA GLU A 746 43.44 61.03 -30.07
C GLU A 746 44.74 61.86 -30.19
N GLU A 747 45.29 62.30 -29.06
CA GLU A 747 46.51 63.12 -28.98
C GLU A 747 47.82 62.31 -29.12
N TYR A 748 47.76 60.98 -29.21
CA TYR A 748 48.93 60.09 -29.27
C TYR A 748 49.40 59.80 -30.72
N ASP A 749 49.00 60.65 -31.67
CA ASP A 749 49.31 60.66 -33.11
C ASP A 749 49.84 59.32 -33.67
N SER A 750 48.94 58.34 -33.71
CA SER A 750 49.16 57.03 -34.29
C SER A 750 47.83 56.52 -34.82
N ASN A 751 47.86 55.68 -35.85
CA ASN A 751 46.69 55.02 -36.46
C ASN A 751 46.01 54.04 -35.49
N LEU A 752 45.58 54.53 -34.32
CA LEU A 752 44.89 53.78 -33.29
C LEU A 752 43.43 53.61 -33.71
N ASN A 753 43.00 52.37 -33.73
CA ASN A 753 41.62 51.98 -33.94
C ASN A 753 41.18 51.04 -32.80
N ASP A 754 39.90 50.66 -32.81
CA ASP A 754 39.34 49.75 -31.80
C ASP A 754 40.06 48.39 -31.74
N ASP A 755 40.75 47.98 -32.80
CA ASP A 755 41.47 46.70 -32.85
C ASP A 755 42.79 46.73 -32.06
N ASN A 756 43.25 47.92 -31.65
CA ASN A 756 44.41 48.12 -30.76
C ASN A 756 44.13 47.83 -29.28
N PHE A 757 42.91 47.45 -28.89
CA PHE A 757 42.54 47.09 -27.52
C PHE A 757 41.90 45.70 -27.43
N ASN A 758 42.55 44.73 -28.08
CA ASN A 758 42.11 43.34 -28.16
C ASN A 758 42.96 42.40 -27.29
N VAL A 759 42.32 41.35 -26.80
CA VAL A 759 42.97 40.20 -26.16
C VAL A 759 42.78 38.93 -27.00
N ARG A 760 43.84 38.12 -27.05
CA ARG A 760 43.76 36.73 -27.46
C ARG A 760 43.42 35.86 -26.26
N ILE A 761 42.53 34.92 -26.49
CA ILE A 761 42.05 33.98 -25.49
C ILE A 761 42.56 32.59 -25.84
N SER A 762 43.25 31.96 -24.88
CA SER A 762 43.69 30.57 -24.97
C SER A 762 43.35 29.79 -23.70
N LEU A 763 43.25 28.47 -23.83
CA LEU A 763 42.91 27.56 -22.74
C LEU A 763 44.12 26.67 -22.45
N SER A 764 44.40 26.41 -21.17
CA SER A 764 45.41 25.42 -20.79
C SER A 764 44.91 24.01 -21.13
N SER A 765 45.71 23.23 -21.84
CA SER A 765 45.44 21.81 -22.12
C SER A 765 46.77 21.06 -22.17
N LYS A 766 46.87 19.88 -21.56
CA LYS A 766 48.04 18.97 -21.68
C LYS A 766 49.42 19.65 -21.49
N GLY A 767 49.56 20.57 -20.54
CA GLY A 767 50.83 21.25 -20.29
C GLY A 767 51.13 22.49 -21.16
N GLY A 768 50.21 22.90 -22.04
CA GLY A 768 50.39 24.03 -22.95
C GLY A 768 49.13 24.87 -23.17
N TRP A 769 49.22 25.88 -24.05
CA TRP A 769 48.13 26.79 -24.39
C TRP A 769 47.52 26.48 -25.76
N TYR A 770 46.21 26.30 -25.79
CA TYR A 770 45.47 25.91 -26.99
C TYR A 770 44.41 26.96 -27.37
N PRO A 771 44.22 27.27 -28.66
CA PRO A 771 45.03 26.79 -29.81
C PRO A 771 46.48 27.32 -29.77
N HIS A 772 47.43 26.47 -30.17
CA HIS A 772 48.86 26.84 -30.22
C HIS A 772 49.15 27.91 -31.28
N ASN A 773 48.45 27.85 -32.42
CA ASN A 773 48.59 28.85 -33.47
C ASN A 773 47.82 30.12 -33.05
N GLU A 774 48.52 31.25 -32.98
CA GLU A 774 47.94 32.56 -32.62
C GLU A 774 46.80 32.99 -33.54
N ASP A 775 46.88 32.69 -34.84
CA ASP A 775 45.84 33.03 -35.82
C ASP A 775 44.53 32.29 -35.58
N GLN A 776 44.61 31.18 -34.84
CA GLN A 776 43.46 30.39 -34.44
C GLN A 776 42.91 30.84 -33.07
N GLN A 777 43.64 31.65 -32.30
CA GLN A 777 43.17 32.10 -30.99
C GLN A 777 41.99 33.05 -31.14
N GLN A 778 41.04 32.92 -30.21
CA GLN A 778 39.89 33.81 -30.20
C GLN A 778 40.34 35.23 -29.84
N ILE A 779 40.06 36.19 -30.71
CA ILE A 779 40.29 37.61 -30.46
C ILE A 779 39.01 38.23 -29.89
N SER A 780 39.13 39.04 -28.84
CA SER A 780 38.02 39.78 -28.26
C SER A 780 38.46 41.17 -27.82
N ARG A 781 37.61 42.17 -28.08
CA ARG A 781 37.78 43.52 -27.52
C ARG A 781 37.81 43.47 -26.01
N LEU A 782 38.83 44.08 -25.42
CA LEU A 782 39.03 44.12 -23.98
C LEU A 782 37.93 44.91 -23.26
N PHE A 783 37.46 45.99 -23.88
CA PHE A 783 36.36 46.81 -23.38
C PHE A 783 35.07 46.60 -24.20
N SER A 784 33.96 47.05 -23.65
CA SER A 784 32.70 47.18 -24.36
C SER A 784 32.26 48.62 -24.29
N GLN A 785 31.62 49.10 -25.34
CA GLN A 785 31.09 50.46 -25.41
C GLN A 785 29.60 50.46 -25.69
N ASP A 786 28.97 51.60 -25.44
CA ASP A 786 27.63 51.91 -25.90
C ASP A 786 27.63 52.17 -27.42
N ASN A 787 26.60 51.68 -28.12
CA ASN A 787 26.60 51.69 -29.59
C ASN A 787 26.40 53.11 -30.16
N ASP A 788 25.67 53.97 -29.45
CA ASP A 788 25.31 55.30 -29.95
C ASP A 788 26.33 56.35 -29.50
N THR A 789 26.85 56.21 -28.29
CA THR A 789 27.74 57.21 -27.67
C THR A 789 29.22 56.83 -27.67
N GLY A 790 29.55 55.55 -27.88
CA GLY A 790 30.92 55.04 -27.75
C GLY A 790 31.46 55.03 -26.31
N ILE A 791 30.64 55.37 -25.31
CA ILE A 791 31.06 55.41 -23.91
C ILE A 791 31.37 53.99 -23.41
N LEU A 792 32.50 53.82 -22.74
CA LEU A 792 32.94 52.53 -22.21
C LEU A 792 32.02 52.06 -21.07
N LYS A 793 31.59 50.80 -21.15
CA LYS A 793 30.78 50.13 -20.13
C LYS A 793 31.69 49.55 -19.05
N LYS A 794 31.33 49.81 -17.78
CA LYS A 794 32.02 49.28 -16.60
C LYS A 794 32.21 47.76 -16.64
N THR A 795 31.24 47.03 -17.18
CA THR A 795 31.26 45.56 -17.21
C THR A 795 31.44 45.02 -18.62
N LYS A 796 32.31 44.01 -18.76
CA LYS A 796 32.51 43.25 -19.99
C LYS A 796 32.33 41.76 -19.73
N ARG A 797 31.63 41.07 -20.63
CA ARG A 797 31.53 39.61 -20.66
C ARG A 797 32.36 39.04 -21.81
N PHE A 798 33.30 38.16 -21.51
CA PHE A 798 34.05 37.37 -22.48
C PHE A 798 33.42 35.98 -22.58
N ASN A 799 32.77 35.67 -23.70
CA ASN A 799 32.31 34.31 -23.97
C ASN A 799 33.47 33.53 -24.58
N ILE A 800 33.91 32.46 -23.92
CA ILE A 800 35.08 31.70 -24.35
C ILE A 800 34.64 30.59 -25.31
N ASN A 801 35.25 30.56 -26.49
CA ASN A 801 35.00 29.51 -27.48
C ASN A 801 35.80 28.26 -27.12
N THR A 802 35.13 27.26 -26.57
CA THR A 802 35.72 25.96 -26.24
C THR A 802 35.90 25.04 -27.45
N ARG A 803 35.47 25.46 -28.66
CA ARG A 803 35.53 24.65 -29.90
C ARG A 803 34.93 23.24 -29.75
N GLY A 804 33.96 23.09 -28.84
CA GLY A 804 33.29 21.83 -28.56
C GLY A 804 34.01 20.90 -27.57
N GLN A 805 35.21 21.24 -27.08
CA GLN A 805 35.93 20.43 -26.10
C GLN A 805 36.71 21.32 -25.10
N TYR A 806 36.30 21.28 -23.83
CA TYR A 806 37.09 21.83 -22.73
C TYR A 806 37.95 20.71 -22.11
N PRO A 807 39.27 20.88 -21.97
CA PRO A 807 40.13 19.85 -21.41
C PRO A 807 39.86 19.68 -19.91
N VAL A 808 39.45 18.47 -19.53
CA VAL A 808 39.08 18.15 -18.15
C VAL A 808 40.32 17.78 -17.35
N LEU A 809 40.44 18.30 -16.14
CA LEU A 809 41.47 17.91 -15.18
C LEU A 809 41.13 16.53 -14.61
N THR A 810 42.04 15.57 -14.78
CA THR A 810 41.82 14.18 -14.34
C THR A 810 42.49 13.82 -13.03
N GLU A 811 43.51 14.56 -12.63
CA GLU A 811 44.29 14.35 -11.41
C GLU A 811 43.53 14.85 -10.18
N GLN A 812 43.70 14.17 -9.04
CA GLN A 812 43.25 14.69 -7.75
C GLN A 812 44.34 15.58 -7.21
N LEU A 813 44.06 16.88 -7.15
CA LEU A 813 45.00 17.90 -6.69
C LEU A 813 44.36 18.69 -5.56
N ASP A 814 45.19 19.17 -4.64
CA ASP A 814 44.76 20.22 -3.73
C ASP A 814 44.82 21.61 -4.40
N GLU A 815 44.32 22.64 -3.70
CA GLU A 815 44.32 24.00 -4.25
C GLU A 815 45.74 24.55 -4.43
N SER A 816 46.70 24.15 -3.60
CA SER A 816 48.08 24.65 -3.68
C SER A 816 48.81 24.09 -4.90
N GLU A 817 48.65 22.79 -5.18
CA GLU A 817 49.18 22.11 -6.35
C GLU A 817 48.55 22.63 -7.65
N PHE A 818 47.25 22.95 -7.63
CA PHE A 818 46.59 23.55 -8.80
C PHE A 818 47.10 24.96 -9.11
N ASN A 819 47.47 25.73 -8.09
CA ASN A 819 47.90 27.13 -8.21
C ASN A 819 49.35 27.30 -8.73
N ASP A 820 50.13 26.22 -8.83
CA ASP A 820 51.49 26.28 -9.37
C ASP A 820 51.51 26.35 -10.90
N LEU A 821 51.71 27.55 -11.44
CA LEU A 821 51.82 27.77 -12.89
C LEU A 821 53.10 27.21 -13.53
N ASN A 822 54.10 26.78 -12.76
CA ASN A 822 55.28 26.12 -13.33
C ASN A 822 54.91 24.77 -13.98
N ASN A 823 53.81 24.16 -13.53
CA ASN A 823 53.25 22.95 -14.11
C ASN A 823 51.86 23.24 -14.65
N ILE A 824 51.77 23.74 -15.89
CA ILE A 824 50.50 24.17 -16.50
C ILE A 824 49.51 23.00 -16.58
N ARG A 825 48.50 23.03 -15.71
CA ARG A 825 47.42 22.04 -15.67
C ARG A 825 46.21 22.51 -16.49
N ASN A 826 45.32 21.57 -16.83
CA ASN A 826 44.02 21.91 -17.41
C ASN A 826 43.19 22.72 -16.39
N GLY A 827 42.50 23.78 -16.82
CA GLY A 827 41.68 24.60 -15.92
C GLY A 827 41.91 26.11 -15.99
N TYR A 828 42.91 26.57 -16.74
CA TYR A 828 43.27 27.98 -16.89
C TYR A 828 42.77 28.58 -18.20
N ILE A 829 42.35 29.85 -18.12
CA ILE A 829 42.06 30.72 -19.24
C ILE A 829 43.14 31.81 -19.26
N LYS A 830 43.85 31.94 -20.38
CA LYS A 830 44.85 32.99 -20.59
C LYS A 830 44.27 34.07 -21.48
N LEU A 831 44.28 35.31 -21.00
CA LEU A 831 44.02 36.53 -21.76
C LEU A 831 45.38 37.19 -22.04
N SER A 832 45.78 37.27 -23.31
CA SER A 832 47.03 37.91 -23.72
C SER A 832 46.73 39.14 -24.56
N LEU A 833 47.39 40.27 -24.30
CA LEU A 833 47.22 41.46 -25.13
C LEU A 833 47.71 41.17 -26.56
N SER A 834 46.81 41.38 -27.53
CA SER A 834 46.99 41.00 -28.95
C SER A 834 47.57 42.13 -29.81
N THR A 835 47.82 43.30 -29.23
CA THR A 835 47.80 44.57 -29.95
C THR A 835 49.21 45.05 -30.32
N ALA A 836 49.30 45.93 -31.32
CA ALA A 836 50.54 46.47 -31.89
C ALA A 836 51.44 47.17 -30.84
N GLU A 837 52.66 47.55 -31.23
CA GLU A 837 53.73 48.12 -30.38
C GLU A 837 53.29 49.23 -29.39
N ILE A 838 52.16 49.89 -29.64
CA ILE A 838 51.55 50.94 -28.81
C ILE A 838 50.43 50.34 -27.93
N VAL A 839 50.80 49.64 -26.86
CA VAL A 839 49.85 49.10 -25.86
C VAL A 839 49.62 50.13 -24.75
N PHE A 840 48.42 50.71 -24.69
CA PHE A 840 48.00 51.73 -23.70
C PHE A 840 48.90 52.97 -23.55
N GLY A 841 49.84 53.21 -24.47
CA GLY A 841 50.66 54.42 -24.51
C GLY A 841 51.78 54.53 -23.47
N HIS A 842 51.93 53.58 -22.54
CA HIS A 842 52.93 53.67 -21.43
C HIS A 842 54.38 53.82 -21.92
N LYS A 843 54.73 53.13 -23.01
CA LYS A 843 56.09 53.16 -23.58
C LYS A 843 56.42 54.49 -24.29
N ILE A 844 55.44 55.06 -24.98
CA ILE A 844 55.62 56.25 -25.85
C ILE A 844 55.27 57.56 -25.15
N TYR A 845 54.52 57.52 -24.05
CA TYR A 845 54.09 58.72 -23.33
C TYR A 845 55.23 59.66 -22.92
N PRO A 846 56.37 59.19 -22.38
CA PRO A 846 57.50 60.07 -22.04
C PRO A 846 58.09 60.81 -23.24
N GLU A 847 58.07 60.19 -24.43
CA GLU A 847 58.55 60.81 -25.67
C GLU A 847 57.56 61.89 -26.15
N ILE A 848 56.27 61.54 -26.23
CA ILE A 848 55.20 62.45 -26.68
C ILE A 848 55.08 63.66 -25.75
N ILE A 849 55.05 63.47 -24.42
CA ILE A 849 54.94 64.58 -23.47
C ILE A 849 56.15 65.53 -23.58
N SER A 850 57.36 64.98 -23.78
CA SER A 850 58.58 65.78 -23.92
C SER A 850 58.57 66.59 -25.22
N GLU A 851 58.08 66.01 -26.32
CA GLU A 851 57.92 66.71 -27.60
C GLU A 851 56.89 67.84 -27.49
N VAL A 852 55.72 67.56 -26.91
CA VAL A 852 54.64 68.56 -26.72
C VAL A 852 55.09 69.68 -25.79
N LEU A 853 55.77 69.38 -24.67
CA LEU A 853 56.32 70.40 -23.77
C LEU A 853 57.38 71.26 -24.47
N THR A 854 58.26 70.64 -25.26
CA THR A 854 59.27 71.36 -26.06
C THR A 854 58.61 72.27 -27.10
N ARG A 855 57.58 71.79 -27.80
CA ARG A 855 56.80 72.56 -28.79
C ARG A 855 56.04 73.71 -28.14
N ASN A 856 55.45 73.49 -26.97
CA ASN A 856 54.72 74.50 -26.19
C ASN A 856 55.66 75.56 -25.60
N SER A 857 56.89 75.19 -25.24
CA SER A 857 57.90 76.14 -24.77
C SER A 857 58.39 77.10 -25.87
N LYS A 858 58.38 76.65 -27.14
CA LYS A 858 58.90 77.42 -28.29
C LYS A 858 57.84 78.24 -29.04
N ASN A 859 56.54 77.98 -28.83
CA ASN A 859 55.45 78.59 -29.59
C ASN A 859 54.48 79.37 -28.71
N LYS A 860 53.99 80.53 -29.19
CA LYS A 860 52.96 81.33 -28.48
C LYS A 860 51.60 80.63 -28.40
N LYS A 861 51.27 79.75 -29.34
CA LYS A 861 50.05 78.95 -29.35
C LYS A 861 50.38 77.54 -28.87
N GLN A 862 49.98 77.22 -27.64
CA GLN A 862 50.22 75.93 -27.01
C GLN A 862 49.24 74.87 -27.53
N VAL A 863 49.73 73.65 -27.70
CA VAL A 863 48.95 72.43 -27.96
C VAL A 863 48.57 71.79 -26.61
N SER A 864 47.43 71.10 -26.54
CA SER A 864 47.02 70.38 -25.33
C SER A 864 48.05 69.30 -24.96
N LEU A 865 48.18 69.05 -23.65
CA LEU A 865 49.07 68.00 -23.15
C LEU A 865 48.39 66.64 -23.34
N PRO A 866 49.13 65.60 -23.82
CA PRO A 866 48.59 64.27 -23.97
C PRO A 866 48.04 63.77 -22.63
N VAL A 867 46.84 63.18 -22.66
CA VAL A 867 46.24 62.51 -21.48
C VAL A 867 47.17 61.45 -20.92
N LYS A 868 47.06 61.08 -19.64
CA LYS A 868 47.91 60.03 -19.05
C LYS A 868 47.55 58.65 -19.60
N PRO A 869 48.54 57.75 -19.81
CA PRO A 869 48.31 56.35 -20.16
C PRO A 869 47.35 55.68 -19.18
N TYR A 870 46.32 55.01 -19.71
CA TYR A 870 45.39 54.24 -18.90
C TYR A 870 45.99 52.86 -18.59
N THR A 871 46.05 52.49 -17.31
CA THR A 871 46.39 51.12 -16.91
C THR A 871 45.09 50.35 -16.62
N PRO A 872 44.79 49.25 -17.34
CA PRO A 872 43.62 48.45 -17.05
C PRO A 872 43.63 47.94 -15.61
N GLU A 873 42.58 48.26 -14.86
CA GLU A 873 42.39 47.81 -13.47
C GLU A 873 41.04 47.09 -13.37
N ILE A 874 41.06 45.85 -12.90
CA ILE A 874 39.84 45.06 -12.69
C ILE A 874 39.38 45.30 -11.25
N ASP A 875 38.15 45.80 -11.10
CA ASP A 875 37.45 45.99 -9.83
C ASP A 875 37.01 44.63 -9.25
N SER A 876 36.44 43.78 -10.11
CA SER A 876 36.06 42.41 -9.74
C SER A 876 35.96 41.49 -10.95
N LEU A 877 36.21 40.20 -10.72
CA LEU A 877 36.13 39.16 -11.73
C LEU A 877 35.26 38.01 -11.23
N SER A 878 34.46 37.43 -12.13
CA SER A 878 33.72 36.20 -11.87
C SER A 878 33.59 35.36 -13.13
N VAL A 879 33.30 34.08 -12.95
CA VAL A 879 33.13 33.10 -14.02
C VAL A 879 31.69 32.60 -14.00
N ASP A 880 31.07 32.57 -15.18
CA ASP A 880 29.85 31.82 -15.42
C ASP A 880 30.22 30.57 -16.20
N TYR A 881 29.74 29.39 -15.79
CA TYR A 881 29.96 28.18 -16.54
C TYR A 881 28.73 27.26 -16.57
N CYS A 882 28.65 26.44 -17.61
CA CYS A 882 27.74 25.32 -17.73
C CYS A 882 28.57 24.05 -17.89
N ALA A 883 28.18 22.99 -17.19
CA ALA A 883 28.83 21.69 -17.28
C ALA A 883 27.78 20.58 -17.32
N GLU A 884 28.09 19.49 -18.01
CA GLU A 884 27.16 18.37 -18.18
C GLU A 884 27.81 17.00 -17.99
N GLU A 885 27.03 16.06 -17.49
CA GLU A 885 27.44 14.67 -17.33
C GLU A 885 26.29 13.76 -17.75
N PHE A 886 26.64 12.69 -18.47
CA PHE A 886 25.70 11.63 -18.84
C PHE A 886 25.95 10.41 -17.97
N ILE A 887 24.91 9.98 -17.26
CA ILE A 887 24.93 8.80 -16.41
C ILE A 887 24.08 7.73 -17.10
N ASN A 888 24.74 6.71 -17.65
CA ASN A 888 24.07 5.56 -18.26
C ASN A 888 23.67 4.56 -17.17
N ILE A 889 22.40 4.16 -17.17
CA ILE A 889 21.87 3.15 -16.25
C ILE A 889 21.97 1.81 -16.97
N ASP A 890 23.08 1.11 -16.77
CA ASP A 890 23.28 -0.22 -17.35
C ASP A 890 22.40 -1.25 -16.62
N SER A 891 21.40 -1.80 -17.32
CA SER A 891 20.39 -2.69 -16.74
C SER A 891 20.95 -4.01 -16.21
N SER A 892 22.17 -4.38 -16.64
CA SER A 892 22.93 -5.52 -16.13
C SER A 892 23.38 -5.34 -14.67
N ARG A 893 23.62 -4.10 -14.22
CA ARG A 893 24.00 -3.78 -12.83
C ARG A 893 22.82 -3.66 -11.87
N LEU A 894 21.58 -3.59 -12.39
CA LEU A 894 20.34 -3.50 -11.60
C LEU A 894 19.97 -4.82 -10.89
N LYS A 895 20.57 -5.96 -11.28
CA LYS A 895 20.27 -7.28 -10.68
C LYS A 895 20.95 -7.54 -9.33
N THR A 896 21.82 -6.66 -8.86
CA THR A 896 22.46 -6.80 -7.56
C THR A 896 22.21 -5.56 -6.71
N ALA A 897 21.12 -5.56 -5.95
CA ALA A 897 21.00 -4.73 -4.77
C ALA A 897 22.04 -5.23 -3.74
N ARG A 898 23.30 -4.80 -3.88
CA ARG A 898 24.31 -5.03 -2.84
C ARG A 898 24.01 -4.07 -1.71
N CYS A 899 23.32 -4.56 -0.67
CA CYS A 899 23.37 -3.94 0.65
C CYS A 899 24.82 -4.06 1.15
N TYR A 900 25.66 -3.07 0.87
CA TYR A 900 26.99 -3.01 1.45
C TYR A 900 26.85 -2.73 2.94
N ASN A 901 27.10 -3.76 3.76
CA ASN A 901 27.38 -3.60 5.17
C ASN A 901 28.91 -3.70 5.30
N VAL A 902 29.62 -2.59 5.21
CA VAL A 902 31.07 -2.58 5.44
C VAL A 902 31.30 -2.35 6.93
N ASN A 903 31.44 -3.44 7.66
CA ASN A 903 32.19 -3.51 8.90
C ASN A 903 32.96 -4.84 8.89
N ALA A 904 34.22 -4.81 8.44
CA ALA A 904 35.37 -5.57 8.95
C ALA A 904 36.49 -5.56 7.91
N GLY A 905 37.72 -5.34 8.37
CA GLY A 905 38.88 -4.97 7.55
C GLY A 905 39.28 -5.99 6.51
N SER A 906 39.38 -5.54 5.26
CA SER A 906 40.35 -6.00 4.27
C SER A 906 40.36 -4.99 3.14
N VAL A 907 41.16 -3.93 3.33
CA VAL A 907 41.52 -3.03 2.23
C VAL A 907 42.52 -3.80 1.37
N SER A 908 42.01 -4.60 0.42
CA SER A 908 42.84 -5.00 -0.72
C SER A 908 42.88 -3.80 -1.67
N HIS A 909 44.07 -3.21 -1.81
CA HIS A 909 44.39 -2.17 -2.80
C HIS A 909 43.96 -2.62 -4.21
N MET A 910 42.74 -2.26 -4.61
CA MET A 910 42.36 -2.24 -6.02
C MET A 910 42.70 -0.85 -6.55
N SER A 911 43.53 -0.84 -7.60
CA SER A 911 43.92 0.31 -8.40
C SER A 911 42.76 1.30 -8.58
N VAL A 912 42.93 2.52 -8.06
CA VAL A 912 41.98 3.62 -8.10
C VAL A 912 41.85 4.13 -9.53
N SER A 913 40.98 3.49 -10.33
CA SER A 913 40.31 4.17 -11.43
C SER A 913 39.17 5.02 -10.85
N LYS A 914 38.98 6.25 -11.35
CA LYS A 914 38.00 7.23 -10.83
C LYS A 914 36.66 6.56 -10.51
N PRO A 915 36.02 6.80 -9.34
CA PRO A 915 34.66 6.34 -9.14
C PRO A 915 33.75 7.05 -10.14
N ALA A 916 33.23 6.30 -11.11
CA ALA A 916 32.17 6.75 -12.01
C ALA A 916 30.97 7.25 -11.18
N SER A 917 30.18 8.18 -11.72
CA SER A 917 28.95 8.61 -11.05
C SER A 917 28.08 7.41 -10.70
N VAL A 918 27.66 7.34 -9.43
CA VAL A 918 26.94 6.20 -8.87
C VAL A 918 25.51 6.61 -8.54
N ILE A 919 24.55 5.80 -8.97
CA ILE A 919 23.15 5.92 -8.56
C ILE A 919 22.91 4.88 -7.48
N TYR A 920 22.44 5.34 -6.32
CA TYR A 920 21.94 4.50 -5.25
C TYR A 920 20.42 4.55 -5.27
N TYR A 921 19.76 3.39 -5.15
CA TYR A 921 18.32 3.34 -4.91
C TYR A 921 18.10 3.28 -3.40
N LEU A 922 17.23 4.15 -2.88
CA LEU A 922 17.01 4.29 -1.43
C LEU A 922 16.15 3.16 -0.84
N THR A 923 15.62 2.24 -1.67
CA THR A 923 14.99 0.93 -1.36
C THR A 923 14.57 0.25 -2.69
N PRO A 924 14.29 -1.07 -2.76
CA PRO A 924 14.68 -1.96 -3.86
C PRO A 924 13.97 -1.71 -5.21
N PRO A 925 14.57 -2.17 -6.34
CA PRO A 925 14.07 -1.98 -7.71
C PRO A 925 12.69 -2.58 -8.01
#